data_AF-A0A833GLP4-F1
#
_entry.id   AF-A0A833GLP4-F1
#
_cell.length_a   1.000
_cell.length_b   1.000
_cell.length_c   1.000
_cell.angle_alpha   90.00
_cell.angle_beta   90.00
_cell.angle_gamma   90.00
#
_symmetry.space_group_name_H-M   'P 1'
#
loop_
_entity.id
_entity.type
_entity.pdbx_description
1 polymer ?
#
loop_
_entity_poly.entity_id
_entity_poly.type
_entity_poly.pdbx_seq_one_letter_code
_entity_poly.pdbx_strand_id
1 'polypeptide(L)'
;MSARKRILLAHVTPSAAGTRVYATWNPADKQADIALSGADLVAEKSTADAAAWACVRATVPMVAGQWYWETKHEHTGSADVVVGIAIDGASLSVQIGSLPLNLGSAGGPNKSGQCYVAGAVSATTAAVSSGTVVRHWLDCDAWVYRVAVGAGAWVEVGADTGLVQYIAGNGGAYAIAGILRPSGSTVTVTANFGASPFLYTPPSQANAGVWSQGSPTPQTMYLSSDSFDDGSRQYDARIAGDAAGDVEIERAGSCYVWGAQSMSRRGKLVVLNGDGGVDGWKDYEWRDALVELYAGYEGDAFGAFTLWSVNRVDSLAFTDALRVELTLADPLSQLDRALQSQLFPADLPNAQAAGKPVPIVYGAPLYCTAVRLDTSPAVRNYQLADTASGVATIADIYDNGDRFGGPDDAFTPHHAVTSVNGGDFGGWSGGGGSVPQNPAYWGHVAFGGVNDKFSNGGAGDMRCQSVHAPAVVLAHTAATLAAYTRYKIQFTLTLVTHSGILTFRVGSVDVPFTIVPGMTGVKSTTIDTRDAGPLRLVMSGDQIDVKIRELRVDSQQTIDWTYYDLAGAHVGFTLVNAPCGKVVANPVGSSGDLYAIADDVCNARLAIPNVGLLPGIDLDTALRVGGATVGAWPTYTLYDLAAYIDKPVTALSVLREAADAFCGWITSNRIGQLVFGKVAQPDTLGEITLDDTVIIGEIVVSDDLAKGLTLRLSGRRNNSPHAATDIASSVTDQMRAELQTEMTATVTAAPELGGGAVSAAYVQAINAPARATMLQAIDQLQAEANRVATLWRVPRRFYTVTALLDDAIADGMEPGKTVTLRWPRYGLDAGRQLLVVAVRSRFFSRRVDFTLWG
;
A
#
# COMPACT_ATOMS: atom_id res chain seq x y z
N MET A 1 -30.94 23.88 36.71
CA MET A 1 -29.47 23.79 36.53
C MET A 1 -28.93 25.20 36.40
N SER A 2 -27.90 25.57 37.17
CA SER A 2 -27.26 26.88 37.04
C SER A 2 -26.69 27.02 35.63
N ALA A 3 -27.21 27.98 34.85
CA ALA A 3 -27.00 28.16 33.42
C ALA A 3 -25.59 28.71 33.12
N ARG A 4 -24.54 27.95 33.44
CA ARG A 4 -23.17 28.27 33.01
C ARG A 4 -23.11 28.19 31.49
N LYS A 5 -22.53 29.20 30.85
CA LYS A 5 -22.38 29.25 29.39
C LYS A 5 -21.40 28.16 28.95
N ARG A 6 -21.74 27.41 27.89
CA ARG A 6 -20.84 26.43 27.25
C ARG A 6 -19.79 27.19 26.44
N ILE A 7 -18.52 26.82 26.58
CA ILE A 7 -17.38 27.43 25.90
C ILE A 7 -16.74 26.41 24.97
N LEU A 8 -16.43 26.85 23.75
CA LEU A 8 -15.59 26.13 22.80
C LEU A 8 -14.19 26.75 22.80
N LEU A 9 -13.17 25.92 22.94
CA LEU A 9 -11.78 26.30 22.70
C LEU A 9 -11.29 25.60 21.44
N ALA A 10 -10.44 26.25 20.64
CA ALA A 10 -9.81 25.68 19.47
C ALA A 10 -8.30 25.85 19.52
N HIS A 11 -7.57 24.76 19.29
CA HIS A 11 -6.13 24.78 19.00
C HIS A 11 -5.98 24.55 17.51
N VAL A 12 -5.46 25.53 16.80
CA VAL A 12 -5.34 25.50 15.33
C VAL A 12 -3.88 25.63 14.95
N THR A 13 -3.31 24.62 14.28
CA THR A 13 -1.87 24.52 14.04
C THR A 13 -1.54 24.50 12.54
N PRO A 14 -1.57 25.65 11.83
CA PRO A 14 -1.03 25.76 10.48
C PRO A 14 0.49 25.86 10.48
N SER A 15 1.07 25.76 9.28
CA SER A 15 2.50 25.90 9.06
C SER A 15 2.82 27.30 8.59
N ALA A 16 3.68 28.03 9.31
CA ALA A 16 4.22 29.28 8.81
C ALA A 16 5.25 28.99 7.71
N ALA A 17 5.26 29.79 6.63
CA ALA A 17 6.31 29.68 5.61
C ALA A 17 7.69 29.84 6.26
N GLY A 18 8.62 28.92 5.96
CA GLY A 18 9.93 28.94 6.62
C GLY A 18 10.70 30.22 6.31
N THR A 19 11.44 30.71 7.31
CA THR A 19 12.26 31.92 7.20
C THR A 19 13.31 31.77 6.10
N ARG A 20 13.53 32.82 5.30
CA ARG A 20 14.62 32.85 4.32
C ARG A 20 15.97 32.85 5.02
N VAL A 21 16.82 31.88 4.68
CA VAL A 21 18.21 31.84 5.09
C VAL A 21 19.06 32.33 3.93
N TYR A 22 19.50 33.59 4.02
CA TYR A 22 20.32 34.21 2.99
C TYR A 22 21.71 33.60 2.94
N ALA A 23 22.27 33.52 1.75
CA ALA A 23 23.61 33.02 1.53
C ALA A 23 24.65 33.92 2.21
N THR A 24 25.78 33.33 2.56
CA THR A 24 27.04 33.98 2.93
C THR A 24 28.17 33.34 2.14
N TRP A 25 29.39 33.88 2.20
CA TRP A 25 30.55 33.11 1.76
C TRP A 25 30.73 31.90 2.67
N ASN A 26 31.07 30.76 2.09
CA ASN A 26 31.14 29.50 2.81
C ASN A 26 32.53 29.34 3.48
N PRO A 27 32.63 29.34 4.82
CA PRO A 27 33.91 29.20 5.51
C PRO A 27 34.54 27.82 5.31
N ALA A 28 33.74 26.80 4.97
CA ALA A 28 34.20 25.44 4.67
C ALA A 28 34.58 25.23 3.21
N ASP A 29 34.14 26.10 2.30
CA ASP A 29 34.30 25.94 0.85
C ASP A 29 34.99 27.16 0.22
N LYS A 30 36.25 27.33 0.63
CA LYS A 30 37.14 28.41 0.23
C LYS A 30 38.58 27.91 0.11
N GLN A 31 39.37 28.57 -0.71
CA GLN A 31 40.82 28.37 -0.70
C GLN A 31 41.41 28.87 0.64
N ALA A 32 42.46 28.22 1.13
CA ALA A 32 42.99 28.44 2.47
C ALA A 32 43.45 29.89 2.75
N ASP A 33 43.93 30.60 1.73
CA ASP A 33 44.36 32.00 1.81
C ASP A 33 43.19 33.00 1.84
N ILE A 34 41.95 32.57 1.64
CA ILE A 34 40.78 33.46 1.80
C ILE A 34 40.45 33.62 3.29
N ALA A 35 40.47 34.86 3.76
CA ALA A 35 39.92 35.28 5.04
C ALA A 35 38.50 35.82 4.84
N LEU A 36 37.59 35.43 5.75
CA LEU A 36 36.21 35.90 5.76
C LEU A 36 35.96 36.79 6.99
N SER A 37 35.16 37.84 6.83
CA SER A 37 34.75 38.74 7.91
C SER A 37 33.38 39.36 7.65
N GLY A 38 32.87 40.16 8.59
CA GLY A 38 31.57 40.83 8.45
C GLY A 38 30.40 39.83 8.36
N ALA A 39 30.38 38.83 9.25
CA ALA A 39 29.47 37.68 9.20
C ALA A 39 29.58 36.89 7.88
N ASP A 40 30.81 36.64 7.45
CA ASP A 40 31.16 35.92 6.22
C ASP A 40 30.61 36.54 4.94
N LEU A 41 30.37 37.85 4.93
CA LEU A 41 29.98 38.59 3.72
C LEU A 41 31.16 39.28 3.03
N VAL A 42 32.29 39.43 3.72
CA VAL A 42 33.51 40.06 3.19
C VAL A 42 34.58 39.00 2.99
N ALA A 43 35.07 38.86 1.76
CA ALA A 43 36.20 37.98 1.43
C ALA A 43 37.45 38.79 1.06
N GLU A 44 38.60 38.40 1.60
CA GLU A 44 39.92 38.98 1.32
C GLU A 44 40.95 37.86 1.13
N LYS A 45 41.96 38.08 0.28
CA LYS A 45 43.11 37.18 0.17
C LYS A 45 44.22 37.60 1.14
N SER A 46 44.60 36.69 2.03
CA SER A 46 45.55 36.93 3.14
C SER A 46 46.99 37.10 2.69
N THR A 47 47.42 36.33 1.68
CA THR A 47 48.80 36.29 1.18
C THR A 47 48.94 37.04 -0.14
N ALA A 48 50.03 37.80 -0.28
CA ALA A 48 50.34 38.51 -1.52
C ALA A 48 50.99 37.57 -2.55
N ASP A 49 50.40 37.46 -3.74
CA ASP A 49 50.91 36.72 -4.89
C ASP A 49 50.38 37.36 -6.18
N ALA A 50 51.27 37.58 -7.15
CA ALA A 50 50.95 38.28 -8.40
C ALA A 50 50.30 37.38 -9.47
N ALA A 51 50.25 36.06 -9.29
CA ALA A 51 49.72 35.11 -10.26
C ALA A 51 48.69 34.13 -9.66
N ALA A 52 48.76 33.83 -8.36
CA ALA A 52 47.85 32.89 -7.72
C ALA A 52 46.49 33.52 -7.37
N TRP A 53 45.42 32.96 -7.92
CA TRP A 53 44.04 33.29 -7.54
C TRP A 53 43.61 32.46 -6.33
N ALA A 54 42.76 33.05 -5.49
CA ALA A 54 42.10 32.34 -4.39
C ALA A 54 40.60 32.64 -4.44
N CYS A 55 39.77 31.62 -4.29
CA CYS A 55 38.32 31.74 -4.44
C CYS A 55 37.54 31.21 -3.23
N VAL A 56 36.28 31.65 -3.12
CA VAL A 56 35.29 31.18 -2.15
C VAL A 56 33.92 31.09 -2.79
N ARG A 57 33.20 29.99 -2.56
CA ARG A 57 31.79 29.81 -2.96
C ARG A 57 30.83 30.26 -1.87
N ALA A 58 29.61 30.60 -2.26
CA ALA A 58 28.52 30.90 -1.34
C ALA A 58 27.93 29.63 -0.71
N THR A 59 27.17 29.78 0.37
CA THR A 59 26.58 28.64 1.12
C THR A 59 25.34 28.03 0.48
N VAL A 60 24.66 28.75 -0.42
CA VAL A 60 23.40 28.31 -1.04
C VAL A 60 23.57 28.08 -2.54
N PRO A 61 23.26 26.87 -3.07
CA PRO A 61 23.18 26.63 -4.50
C PRO A 61 21.89 27.20 -5.10
N MET A 62 22.00 27.71 -6.32
CA MET A 62 20.88 28.13 -7.15
C MET A 62 20.59 27.03 -8.19
N VAL A 63 19.40 26.43 -8.10
CA VAL A 63 19.03 25.23 -8.88
C VAL A 63 17.87 25.47 -9.86
N ALA A 64 16.97 26.42 -9.56
CA ALA A 64 15.80 26.75 -10.36
C ALA A 64 15.37 28.21 -10.07
N GLY A 65 14.61 28.83 -10.98
CA GLY A 65 14.18 30.22 -10.86
C GLY A 65 15.27 31.24 -11.18
N GLN A 66 14.97 32.52 -10.97
CA GLN A 66 15.90 33.61 -11.25
C GLN A 66 16.40 34.26 -9.96
N TRP A 67 17.68 34.60 -9.89
CA TRP A 67 18.37 35.02 -8.67
C TRP A 67 19.21 36.28 -8.90
N TYR A 68 19.18 37.18 -7.93
CA TYR A 68 19.93 38.45 -7.96
C TYR A 68 20.80 38.62 -6.72
N TRP A 69 22.04 39.08 -6.90
CA TRP A 69 22.91 39.52 -5.80
C TRP A 69 23.85 40.64 -6.24
N GLU A 70 24.43 41.33 -5.26
CA GLU A 70 25.38 42.43 -5.49
C GLU A 70 26.71 42.12 -4.83
N THR A 71 27.81 42.56 -5.44
CA THR A 71 29.14 42.56 -4.82
C THR A 71 29.80 43.92 -4.93
N LYS A 72 30.34 44.42 -3.81
CA LYS A 72 31.15 45.65 -3.77
C LYS A 72 32.62 45.28 -3.82
N HIS A 73 33.35 45.79 -4.81
CA HIS A 73 34.76 45.47 -5.02
C HIS A 73 35.62 46.63 -4.54
N GLU A 74 36.53 46.39 -3.59
CA GLU A 74 37.48 47.39 -3.11
C GLU A 74 38.89 46.88 -3.38
N HIS A 75 39.72 47.70 -4.02
CA HIS A 75 41.09 47.31 -4.34
C HIS A 75 42.03 48.51 -4.50
N THR A 76 43.34 48.27 -4.39
CA THR A 76 44.42 49.21 -4.68
C THR A 76 45.47 48.56 -5.60
N GLY A 77 46.32 49.38 -6.23
CA GLY A 77 47.42 48.88 -7.05
C GLY A 77 46.96 47.96 -8.19
N SER A 78 47.62 46.82 -8.32
CA SER A 78 47.39 45.83 -9.39
C SER A 78 46.51 44.65 -8.96
N ALA A 79 45.85 44.72 -7.81
CA ALA A 79 44.91 43.68 -7.39
C ALA A 79 43.66 43.64 -8.28
N ASP A 80 43.03 42.46 -8.31
CA ASP A 80 41.87 42.16 -9.15
C ASP A 80 40.86 41.26 -8.41
N VAL A 81 39.59 41.42 -8.75
CA VAL A 81 38.45 40.64 -8.24
C VAL A 81 37.60 40.19 -9.41
N VAL A 82 37.18 38.94 -9.38
CA VAL A 82 36.18 38.40 -10.29
C VAL A 82 35.09 37.76 -9.44
N VAL A 83 33.82 38.03 -9.75
CA VAL A 83 32.68 37.35 -9.15
C VAL A 83 31.87 36.69 -10.24
N GLY A 84 31.34 35.52 -9.96
CA GLY A 84 30.79 34.64 -10.96
C GLY A 84 29.84 33.61 -10.40
N ILE A 85 29.64 32.60 -11.24
CA ILE A 85 28.97 31.36 -10.89
C ILE A 85 29.94 30.18 -11.09
N ALA A 86 29.84 29.17 -10.24
CA ALA A 86 30.55 27.92 -10.40
C ALA A 86 29.74 26.74 -9.86
N ILE A 87 29.96 25.55 -10.41
CA ILE A 87 29.43 24.30 -9.86
C ILE A 87 30.15 23.91 -8.56
N ASP A 88 29.56 22.96 -7.84
CA ASP A 88 30.23 22.29 -6.74
C ASP A 88 31.51 21.59 -7.22
N GLY A 89 32.56 21.60 -6.40
CA GLY A 89 33.85 20.99 -6.73
C GLY A 89 34.73 21.74 -7.75
N ALA A 90 34.28 22.84 -8.35
CA ALA A 90 35.13 23.68 -9.20
C ALA A 90 36.39 24.16 -8.43
N SER A 91 37.55 24.22 -9.09
CA SER A 91 38.80 24.61 -8.44
C SER A 91 38.74 26.01 -7.84
N LEU A 92 39.16 26.15 -6.58
CA LEU A 92 39.18 27.41 -5.86
C LEU A 92 40.53 28.16 -5.95
N SER A 93 41.47 27.64 -6.75
CA SER A 93 42.85 28.18 -6.85
C SER A 93 43.16 28.82 -8.21
N VAL A 94 42.13 29.11 -9.00
CA VAL A 94 42.25 29.65 -10.37
C VAL A 94 41.31 30.83 -10.56
N GLN A 95 41.51 31.61 -11.61
CA GLN A 95 40.59 32.69 -11.96
C GLN A 95 39.22 32.11 -12.33
N ILE A 96 38.14 32.68 -11.82
CA ILE A 96 36.79 32.23 -12.17
C ILE A 96 36.55 32.47 -13.66
N GLY A 97 36.01 31.45 -14.35
CA GLY A 97 35.82 31.48 -15.79
C GLY A 97 37.03 31.04 -16.60
N SER A 98 38.19 30.74 -15.97
CA SER A 98 39.37 30.22 -16.66
C SER A 98 39.36 28.70 -16.84
N LEU A 99 38.52 28.00 -16.10
CA LEU A 99 38.40 26.54 -16.16
C LEU A 99 37.74 26.10 -17.48
N PRO A 100 38.17 24.96 -18.06
CA PRO A 100 37.45 24.31 -19.16
C PRO A 100 35.95 24.17 -18.89
N LEU A 101 35.12 24.15 -19.95
CA LEU A 101 33.66 24.12 -19.84
C LEU A 101 33.12 22.99 -18.94
N ASN A 102 33.73 21.81 -19.00
CA ASN A 102 33.38 20.64 -18.19
C ASN A 102 33.78 20.76 -16.70
N LEU A 103 34.37 21.87 -16.28
CA LEU A 103 34.66 22.19 -14.88
C LEU A 103 33.88 23.44 -14.41
N GLY A 104 32.94 23.92 -15.25
CA GLY A 104 31.72 24.63 -14.86
C GLY A 104 31.88 25.95 -14.09
N SER A 105 32.59 26.95 -14.64
CA SER A 105 32.58 28.32 -14.07
C SER A 105 32.46 29.41 -15.13
N ALA A 106 31.76 30.50 -14.78
CA ALA A 106 31.74 31.76 -15.51
C ALA A 106 31.97 32.91 -14.54
N GLY A 107 32.89 33.82 -14.86
CA GLY A 107 33.29 34.88 -13.95
C GLY A 107 33.47 36.20 -14.64
N GLY A 108 33.07 37.28 -13.99
CA GLY A 108 33.35 38.62 -14.47
C GLY A 108 32.39 39.65 -13.89
N PRO A 109 32.67 40.94 -14.14
CA PRO A 109 33.87 41.43 -14.81
C PRO A 109 35.10 41.43 -13.90
N ASN A 110 36.29 41.27 -14.49
CA ASN A 110 37.55 41.65 -13.85
C ASN A 110 37.67 43.18 -13.78
N LYS A 111 38.74 43.70 -13.17
CA LYS A 111 39.02 45.15 -13.06
C LYS A 111 38.96 45.89 -14.40
N SER A 112 39.32 45.24 -15.50
CA SER A 112 39.29 45.82 -16.86
C SER A 112 37.92 45.70 -17.55
N GLY A 113 36.90 45.13 -16.89
CA GLY A 113 35.56 44.97 -17.43
C GLY A 113 35.33 43.62 -18.14
N GLN A 114 36.33 42.74 -18.24
CA GLN A 114 36.26 41.50 -19.02
C GLN A 114 35.60 40.36 -18.25
N CYS A 115 34.71 39.62 -18.92
CA CYS A 115 34.05 38.44 -18.38
C CYS A 115 34.53 37.18 -19.11
N TYR A 116 34.80 36.11 -18.37
CA TYR A 116 35.47 34.91 -18.86
C TYR A 116 34.59 33.67 -18.76
N VAL A 117 34.72 32.82 -19.78
CA VAL A 117 34.24 31.44 -19.81
C VAL A 117 35.27 30.60 -20.57
N ALA A 118 35.62 29.42 -20.05
CA ALA A 118 36.59 28.51 -20.68
C ALA A 118 37.96 29.13 -21.00
N GLY A 119 38.40 30.12 -20.20
CA GLY A 119 39.66 30.84 -20.41
C GLY A 119 39.62 31.92 -21.49
N ALA A 120 38.48 32.11 -22.17
CA ALA A 120 38.28 33.14 -23.19
C ALA A 120 37.40 34.27 -22.67
N VAL A 121 37.62 35.49 -23.18
CA VAL A 121 36.73 36.63 -22.93
C VAL A 121 35.41 36.38 -23.68
N SER A 122 34.33 36.19 -22.94
CA SER A 122 32.98 35.96 -23.48
C SER A 122 32.15 37.23 -23.58
N ALA A 123 32.45 38.24 -22.76
CA ALA A 123 31.71 39.49 -22.68
C ALA A 123 32.59 40.60 -22.10
N THR A 124 32.16 41.86 -22.25
CA THR A 124 32.86 43.02 -21.68
C THR A 124 31.85 44.06 -21.18
N THR A 125 32.11 44.56 -19.97
CA THR A 125 31.36 45.63 -19.28
C THR A 125 32.24 46.86 -19.11
N ALA A 126 31.80 47.87 -18.35
CA ALA A 126 32.67 48.96 -17.92
C ALA A 126 33.77 48.46 -16.95
N ALA A 127 34.91 49.14 -16.91
CA ALA A 127 35.96 48.85 -15.95
C ALA A 127 35.46 49.01 -14.50
N VAL A 128 35.87 48.11 -13.60
CA VAL A 128 35.45 48.12 -12.20
C VAL A 128 36.40 48.99 -11.40
N SER A 129 35.94 50.17 -10.98
CA SER A 129 36.69 51.05 -10.09
C SER A 129 36.51 50.61 -8.62
N SER A 130 37.53 50.82 -7.79
CA SER A 130 37.46 50.54 -6.35
C SER A 130 36.25 51.24 -5.70
N GLY A 131 35.48 50.50 -4.92
CA GLY A 131 34.23 50.93 -4.28
C GLY A 131 32.97 50.70 -5.11
N THR A 132 33.09 50.27 -6.37
CA THR A 132 31.93 50.06 -7.26
C THR A 132 31.19 48.77 -6.93
N VAL A 133 29.86 48.81 -7.04
CA VAL A 133 29.00 47.63 -6.93
C VAL A 133 28.81 46.99 -8.31
N VAL A 134 29.06 45.69 -8.38
CA VAL A 134 28.74 44.82 -9.50
C VAL A 134 27.45 44.07 -9.18
N ARG A 135 26.53 44.06 -10.15
CA ARG A 135 25.24 43.38 -10.07
C ARG A 135 25.32 42.06 -10.82
N HIS A 136 24.73 41.03 -10.24
CA HIS A 136 24.73 39.68 -10.78
C HIS A 136 23.30 39.18 -10.87
N TRP A 137 22.98 38.53 -11.99
CA TRP A 137 21.67 37.96 -12.23
C TRP A 137 21.84 36.61 -12.93
N LEU A 138 21.34 35.55 -12.29
CA LEU A 138 21.31 34.21 -12.85
C LEU A 138 19.87 33.80 -13.07
N ASP A 139 19.53 33.44 -14.30
CA ASP A 139 18.29 32.73 -14.61
C ASP A 139 18.62 31.24 -14.67
N CYS A 140 18.20 30.44 -13.69
CA CYS A 140 18.42 28.98 -13.67
C CYS A 140 17.41 28.22 -14.53
N ASP A 141 16.33 28.84 -14.98
CA ASP A 141 15.35 28.18 -15.84
C ASP A 141 15.82 28.23 -17.30
N ALA A 142 16.37 29.38 -17.73
CA ALA A 142 17.03 29.55 -19.02
C ALA A 142 18.55 29.29 -18.96
N TRP A 143 19.10 29.11 -17.76
CA TRP A 143 20.54 28.99 -17.47
C TRP A 143 21.40 30.16 -17.99
N VAL A 144 20.88 31.38 -17.97
CA VAL A 144 21.58 32.58 -18.47
C VAL A 144 22.16 33.41 -17.32
N TYR A 145 23.48 33.61 -17.33
CA TYR A 145 24.19 34.46 -16.37
C TYR A 145 24.46 35.85 -16.94
N ARG A 146 24.08 36.89 -16.20
CA ARG A 146 24.18 38.31 -16.57
C ARG A 146 24.91 39.10 -15.49
N VAL A 147 25.71 40.06 -15.93
CA VAL A 147 26.44 40.97 -15.04
C VAL A 147 26.36 42.41 -15.51
N ALA A 148 26.40 43.35 -14.58
CA ALA A 148 26.46 44.79 -14.86
C ALA A 148 27.28 45.53 -13.80
N VAL A 149 28.03 46.56 -14.22
CA VAL A 149 28.83 47.41 -13.31
C VAL A 149 28.09 48.71 -13.02
N GLY A 150 27.89 49.03 -11.74
CA GLY A 150 27.10 50.18 -11.32
C GLY A 150 25.72 50.21 -11.98
N ALA A 151 25.28 51.37 -12.45
CA ALA A 151 24.03 51.52 -13.22
C ALA A 151 24.14 51.16 -14.72
N GLY A 152 25.24 50.52 -15.16
CA GLY A 152 25.49 50.18 -16.56
C GLY A 152 24.51 49.15 -17.16
N ALA A 153 24.70 48.81 -18.43
CA ALA A 153 23.89 47.79 -19.10
C ALA A 153 24.23 46.37 -18.61
N TRP A 154 23.23 45.49 -18.62
CA TRP A 154 23.43 44.05 -18.42
C TRP A 154 24.12 43.45 -19.63
N VAL A 155 25.08 42.56 -19.37
CA VAL A 155 25.78 41.78 -20.40
C VAL A 155 25.68 40.31 -20.05
N GLU A 156 25.33 39.47 -21.02
CA GLU A 156 25.25 38.02 -20.88
C GLU A 156 26.65 37.39 -20.97
N VAL A 157 26.95 36.48 -20.04
CA VAL A 157 28.24 35.79 -19.96
C VAL A 157 28.01 34.34 -20.38
N GLY A 158 28.64 33.92 -21.48
CA GLY A 158 28.59 32.54 -21.98
C GLY A 158 27.39 32.19 -22.87
N ALA A 159 26.74 33.17 -23.50
CA ALA A 159 25.54 32.97 -24.33
C ALA A 159 25.67 31.88 -25.43
N ASP A 160 26.89 31.64 -25.93
CA ASP A 160 27.16 30.70 -27.04
C ASP A 160 28.12 29.54 -26.69
N THR A 161 28.43 29.31 -25.40
CA THR A 161 29.53 28.41 -25.00
C THR A 161 29.09 27.04 -24.46
N GLY A 162 27.78 26.76 -24.34
CA GLY A 162 27.27 25.49 -23.81
C GLY A 162 27.49 25.28 -22.30
N LEU A 163 28.15 26.22 -21.61
CA LEU A 163 28.33 26.23 -20.15
C LEU A 163 26.98 26.09 -19.41
N VAL A 164 25.99 26.80 -19.94
CA VAL A 164 24.56 26.78 -19.59
C VAL A 164 24.03 25.35 -19.42
N GLN A 165 24.32 24.47 -20.39
CA GLN A 165 23.83 23.09 -20.41
C GLN A 165 24.60 22.18 -19.43
N TYR A 166 25.87 22.52 -19.14
CA TYR A 166 26.71 21.74 -18.23
C TYR A 166 26.41 22.01 -16.76
N ILE A 167 26.20 23.28 -16.38
CA ILE A 167 25.84 23.65 -15.00
C ILE A 167 24.47 23.05 -14.63
N ALA A 168 23.51 23.05 -15.56
CA ALA A 168 22.21 22.42 -15.39
C ALA A 168 22.30 20.93 -15.01
N GLY A 169 23.28 20.20 -15.57
CA GLY A 169 23.48 18.78 -15.31
C GLY A 169 24.21 18.43 -14.01
N ASN A 170 24.77 19.42 -13.29
CA ASN A 170 25.66 19.20 -12.14
C ASN A 170 25.10 19.75 -10.81
N GLY A 171 23.78 19.80 -10.67
CA GLY A 171 23.14 20.05 -9.37
C GLY A 171 23.07 21.51 -8.92
N GLY A 172 23.37 22.47 -9.80
CA GLY A 172 23.17 23.91 -9.56
C GLY A 172 24.43 24.77 -9.68
N ALA A 173 24.25 26.08 -9.51
CA ALA A 173 25.31 27.07 -9.49
C ALA A 173 25.44 27.75 -8.12
N TYR A 174 26.66 27.93 -7.65
CA TYR A 174 26.97 28.78 -6.50
C TYR A 174 27.50 30.12 -6.98
N ALA A 175 27.13 31.20 -6.30
CA ALA A 175 27.88 32.44 -6.42
C ALA A 175 29.32 32.19 -5.93
N ILE A 176 30.31 32.70 -6.65
CA ILE A 176 31.73 32.50 -6.34
C ILE A 176 32.49 33.81 -6.50
N ALA A 177 33.41 34.10 -5.58
CA ALA A 177 34.32 35.23 -5.68
C ALA A 177 35.76 34.74 -5.75
N GLY A 178 36.57 35.37 -6.60
CA GLY A 178 37.96 35.04 -6.87
C GLY A 178 38.81 36.30 -6.78
N ILE A 179 39.92 36.21 -6.07
CA ILE A 179 40.73 37.35 -5.66
C ILE A 179 42.19 37.13 -6.06
N LEU A 180 42.78 38.12 -6.73
CA LEU A 180 44.20 38.21 -7.02
C LEU A 180 44.80 39.40 -6.26
N ARG A 181 45.84 39.16 -5.46
CA ARG A 181 46.46 40.18 -4.61
C ARG A 181 47.98 40.24 -4.79
N PRO A 182 48.50 41.01 -5.75
CA PRO A 182 49.95 41.24 -5.88
C PRO A 182 50.54 41.99 -4.68
N SER A 183 51.87 41.91 -4.51
CA SER A 183 52.59 42.65 -3.45
C SER A 183 52.32 44.16 -3.54
N GLY A 184 52.15 44.80 -2.37
CA GLY A 184 51.83 46.23 -2.28
C GLY A 184 50.38 46.60 -2.65
N SER A 185 49.49 45.62 -2.88
CA SER A 185 48.08 45.84 -3.18
C SER A 185 47.16 45.31 -2.07
N THR A 186 45.98 45.89 -1.95
CA THR A 186 44.88 45.43 -1.09
C THR A 186 43.66 45.11 -1.95
N VAL A 187 42.84 44.15 -1.52
CA VAL A 187 41.63 43.78 -2.24
C VAL A 187 40.63 43.05 -1.35
N THR A 188 39.38 43.49 -1.38
CA THR A 188 38.26 42.87 -0.69
C THR A 188 37.03 42.84 -1.60
N VAL A 189 36.14 41.87 -1.35
CA VAL A 189 34.83 41.81 -1.99
C VAL A 189 33.76 41.59 -0.92
N THR A 190 32.79 42.50 -0.87
CA THR A 190 31.66 42.41 0.05
C THR A 190 30.42 41.97 -0.73
N ALA A 191 29.82 40.85 -0.36
CA ALA A 191 28.57 40.38 -0.95
C ALA A 191 27.35 40.93 -0.22
N ASN A 192 26.32 41.28 -0.98
CA ASN A 192 24.96 41.38 -0.48
C ASN A 192 24.12 40.32 -1.18
N PHE A 193 23.75 39.27 -0.44
CA PHE A 193 22.88 38.21 -0.92
C PHE A 193 21.39 38.47 -0.63
N GLY A 194 21.01 39.68 -0.21
CA GLY A 194 19.61 40.09 0.00
C GLY A 194 19.16 40.19 1.45
N ALA A 195 20.04 39.88 2.41
CA ALA A 195 19.80 40.11 3.84
C ALA A 195 19.76 41.61 4.20
N SER A 196 20.30 42.46 3.32
CA SER A 196 20.24 43.93 3.42
C SER A 196 19.67 44.52 2.13
N PRO A 197 19.07 45.72 2.16
CA PRO A 197 18.56 46.37 0.96
C PRO A 197 19.63 46.47 -0.14
N PHE A 198 19.25 46.15 -1.37
CA PHE A 198 20.12 46.32 -2.54
C PHE A 198 20.28 47.79 -2.91
N LEU A 199 21.46 48.15 -3.43
CA LEU A 199 21.69 49.50 -3.93
C LEU A 199 20.91 49.76 -5.23
N TYR A 200 20.76 48.73 -6.06
CA TYR A 200 20.00 48.79 -7.30
C TYR A 200 18.76 47.91 -7.23
N THR A 201 17.71 48.33 -7.91
CA THR A 201 16.47 47.57 -8.00
C THR A 201 16.72 46.25 -8.72
N PRO A 202 16.43 45.09 -8.08
CA PRO A 202 16.51 43.80 -8.75
C PRO A 202 15.57 43.73 -9.95
N PRO A 203 15.90 42.96 -11.01
CA PRO A 203 14.95 42.66 -12.08
C PRO A 203 13.64 42.10 -11.52
N SER A 204 12.49 42.51 -12.05
CA SER A 204 11.17 42.14 -11.50
C SER A 204 10.88 40.64 -11.51
N GLN A 205 11.60 39.87 -12.34
CA GLN A 205 11.48 38.41 -12.45
C GLN A 205 12.44 37.67 -11.51
N ALA A 206 13.43 38.35 -10.93
CA ALA A 206 14.43 37.75 -10.08
C ALA A 206 14.02 37.77 -8.61
N ASN A 207 14.32 36.68 -7.90
CA ASN A 207 14.33 36.67 -6.45
C ASN A 207 15.33 37.74 -5.95
N ALA A 208 14.85 38.61 -5.06
CA ALA A 208 15.68 39.60 -4.39
C ALA A 208 16.59 38.90 -3.36
N GLY A 209 17.77 38.48 -3.82
CA GLY A 209 18.76 37.77 -3.02
C GLY A 209 18.88 36.29 -3.33
N VAL A 210 19.96 35.70 -2.84
CA VAL A 210 20.26 34.27 -2.87
C VAL A 210 20.01 33.72 -1.48
N TRP A 211 19.05 32.81 -1.36
CA TRP A 211 18.59 32.26 -0.08
C TRP A 211 17.98 30.87 -0.28
N SER A 212 17.98 30.08 0.78
CA SER A 212 17.17 28.87 0.88
C SER A 212 15.96 29.12 1.78
N GLN A 213 14.86 28.43 1.53
CA GLN A 213 13.71 28.48 2.42
C GLN A 213 13.93 27.50 3.57
N GLY A 214 13.83 27.98 4.82
CA GLY A 214 13.77 27.09 5.97
C GLY A 214 12.55 26.16 5.90
N SER A 215 12.55 25.09 6.69
CA SER A 215 11.36 24.24 6.79
C SER A 215 10.18 25.03 7.37
N PRO A 216 8.94 24.80 6.89
CA PRO A 216 7.76 25.38 7.50
C PRO A 216 7.72 25.03 8.99
N THR A 217 7.39 26.01 9.83
CA THR A 217 7.32 25.79 11.29
C THR A 217 5.86 25.78 11.72
N PRO A 218 5.36 24.68 12.32
CA PRO A 218 4.02 24.65 12.88
C PRO A 218 3.87 25.72 13.98
N GLN A 219 2.80 26.50 13.91
CA GLN A 219 2.44 27.46 14.97
C GLN A 219 1.02 27.18 15.44
N THR A 220 0.84 26.89 16.73
CA THR A 220 -0.49 26.70 17.31
C THR A 220 -1.09 28.03 17.73
N MET A 221 -2.28 28.33 17.22
CA MET A 221 -3.13 29.44 17.61
C MET A 221 -4.23 28.97 18.55
N TYR A 222 -4.50 29.78 19.58
CA TYR A 222 -5.47 29.48 20.63
C TYR A 222 -6.67 30.42 20.49
N LEU A 223 -7.82 29.85 20.11
CA LEU A 223 -9.06 30.60 19.92
C LEU A 223 -10.12 30.12 20.91
N SER A 224 -11.03 30.99 21.29
CA SER A 224 -12.15 30.65 22.16
C SER A 224 -13.44 31.34 21.72
N SER A 225 -14.58 30.76 22.08
CA SER A 225 -15.90 31.37 21.87
C SER A 225 -16.25 32.46 22.89
N ASP A 226 -15.47 32.54 23.96
CA ASP A 226 -15.58 33.54 25.02
C ASP A 226 -14.20 33.77 25.65
N SER A 227 -14.04 34.81 26.47
CA SER A 227 -12.76 35.10 27.12
C SER A 227 -12.30 33.92 27.97
N PHE A 228 -11.10 33.40 27.70
CA PHE A 228 -10.52 32.29 28.44
C PHE A 228 -8.99 32.41 28.52
N ASP A 229 -8.44 32.12 29.70
CA ASP A 229 -7.02 32.12 29.97
C ASP A 229 -6.72 30.99 30.95
N ASP A 230 -5.78 30.11 30.60
CA ASP A 230 -5.35 29.01 31.48
C ASP A 230 -4.09 29.36 32.31
N GLY A 231 -3.63 30.61 32.25
CA GLY A 231 -2.42 31.13 32.90
C GLY A 231 -1.13 30.81 32.15
N SER A 232 -1.16 29.88 31.18
CA SER A 232 -0.04 29.51 30.31
C SER A 232 -0.25 29.90 28.85
N ARG A 233 -1.51 30.00 28.43
CA ARG A 233 -1.97 30.29 27.08
C ARG A 233 -3.14 31.25 27.17
N GLN A 234 -3.03 32.33 26.43
CA GLN A 234 -4.11 33.28 26.23
C GLN A 234 -4.93 32.84 25.02
N TYR A 235 -6.24 32.64 25.20
CA TYR A 235 -7.13 32.30 24.10
C TYR A 235 -7.83 33.56 23.60
N ASP A 236 -7.76 33.77 22.29
CA ASP A 236 -8.41 34.89 21.65
C ASP A 236 -9.90 34.59 21.47
N ALA A 237 -10.76 35.40 22.10
CA ALA A 237 -12.22 35.29 22.05
C ALA A 237 -12.78 35.66 20.66
N ARG A 238 -12.51 34.82 19.65
CA ARG A 238 -12.80 35.06 18.24
C ARG A 238 -13.69 33.99 17.60
N ILE A 239 -14.02 32.89 18.27
CA ILE A 239 -14.91 31.88 17.67
C ILE A 239 -16.34 32.42 17.67
N ALA A 240 -16.97 32.47 16.49
CA ALA A 240 -18.34 32.95 16.36
C ALA A 240 -19.34 31.92 16.94
N GLY A 241 -19.97 32.25 18.07
CA GLY A 241 -20.98 31.40 18.72
C GLY A 241 -22.42 31.61 18.22
N ASP A 242 -22.60 32.18 17.03
CA ASP A 242 -23.93 32.45 16.44
C ASP A 242 -24.37 31.31 15.50
N ALA A 243 -25.61 31.38 14.99
CA ALA A 243 -26.15 30.33 14.12
C ALA A 243 -25.36 30.16 12.80
N ALA A 244 -24.62 31.18 12.36
CA ALA A 244 -23.77 31.13 11.18
C ALA A 244 -22.36 30.57 11.48
N GLY A 245 -21.93 30.61 12.73
CA GLY A 245 -20.67 30.06 13.24
C GLY A 245 -20.81 28.75 14.01
N ASP A 246 -22.00 28.14 14.03
CA ASP A 246 -22.20 26.87 14.73
C ASP A 246 -21.33 25.77 14.12
N VAL A 247 -20.49 25.15 14.95
CA VAL A 247 -19.61 24.09 14.51
C VAL A 247 -20.41 22.81 14.44
N GLU A 248 -20.49 22.26 13.23
CA GLU A 248 -21.32 21.10 12.93
C GLU A 248 -20.48 19.87 12.58
N ILE A 249 -20.93 18.72 13.08
CA ILE A 249 -20.36 17.42 12.73
C ILE A 249 -21.49 16.50 12.34
N GLU A 250 -21.48 16.03 11.10
CA GLU A 250 -22.44 15.08 10.55
C GLU A 250 -21.77 13.76 10.25
N ARG A 251 -22.38 12.67 10.70
CA ARG A 251 -21.90 11.29 10.49
C ARG A 251 -23.09 10.43 10.14
N ALA A 252 -23.02 9.70 9.04
CA ALA A 252 -24.03 8.73 8.67
C ALA A 252 -23.39 7.42 8.22
N GLY A 253 -23.79 6.33 8.87
CA GLY A 253 -23.50 4.98 8.41
C GLY A 253 -24.53 4.57 7.36
N SER A 254 -24.05 3.99 6.26
CA SER A 254 -24.90 3.42 5.22
C SER A 254 -24.28 2.17 4.64
N CYS A 255 -25.12 1.21 4.27
CA CYS A 255 -24.76 -0.06 3.67
C CYS A 255 -25.34 -0.20 2.25
N TYR A 256 -24.90 -1.23 1.51
CA TYR A 256 -25.38 -1.51 0.16
C TYR A 256 -26.90 -1.66 0.03
N VAL A 257 -27.62 -2.08 1.09
CA VAL A 257 -29.07 -2.31 1.05
C VAL A 257 -29.84 -1.00 0.86
N TRP A 258 -29.39 0.08 1.49
CA TRP A 258 -30.07 1.38 1.41
C TRP A 258 -29.73 2.17 0.14
N GLY A 259 -28.65 1.79 -0.57
CA GLY A 259 -28.22 2.40 -1.83
C GLY A 259 -27.54 3.78 -1.68
N ALA A 260 -27.30 4.22 -0.45
CA ALA A 260 -26.49 5.40 -0.14
C ALA A 260 -25.10 4.98 0.36
N GLN A 261 -24.12 5.89 0.27
CA GLN A 261 -22.79 5.69 0.84
C GLN A 261 -22.70 6.28 2.24
N SER A 262 -21.88 5.67 3.09
CA SER A 262 -21.55 6.25 4.39
C SER A 262 -20.83 7.58 4.20
N MET A 263 -21.11 8.54 5.09
CA MET A 263 -20.57 9.88 5.05
C MET A 263 -20.06 10.34 6.41
N SER A 264 -19.03 11.17 6.36
CA SER A 264 -18.57 12.01 7.46
C SER A 264 -18.42 13.41 6.89
N ARG A 265 -18.99 14.40 7.55
CA ARG A 265 -18.82 15.79 7.17
C ARG A 265 -18.50 16.60 8.40
N ARG A 266 -17.54 17.49 8.22
CA ARG A 266 -17.22 18.53 9.18
C ARG A 266 -17.67 19.83 8.57
N GLY A 267 -18.30 20.66 9.39
CA GLY A 267 -18.77 21.97 8.97
C GLY A 267 -17.59 22.94 8.84
N LYS A 268 -17.77 24.12 9.42
CA LYS A 268 -16.74 25.16 9.43
C LYS A 268 -16.50 25.66 10.84
N LEU A 269 -15.30 26.17 11.07
CA LEU A 269 -15.00 27.01 12.22
C LEU A 269 -14.96 28.46 11.73
N VAL A 270 -15.82 29.31 12.29
CA VAL A 270 -15.91 30.72 11.91
C VAL A 270 -15.21 31.58 12.96
N VAL A 271 -14.29 32.41 12.50
CA VAL A 271 -13.45 33.29 13.31
C VAL A 271 -13.80 34.76 13.02
N LEU A 272 -13.95 35.56 14.07
CA LEU A 272 -14.23 36.99 14.01
C LEU A 272 -12.94 37.79 13.73
N ASN A 273 -12.97 38.62 12.68
CA ASN A 273 -11.88 39.47 12.20
C ASN A 273 -12.28 40.95 12.09
N GLY A 274 -13.22 41.44 12.90
CA GLY A 274 -13.70 42.82 12.81
C GLY A 274 -12.64 43.90 13.09
N ASP A 275 -11.50 43.51 13.66
CA ASP A 275 -10.36 44.36 14.01
C ASP A 275 -9.14 44.15 13.09
N GLY A 276 -9.23 43.27 12.08
CA GLY A 276 -8.10 42.91 11.21
C GLY A 276 -7.01 42.08 11.89
N GLY A 277 -7.23 41.61 13.13
CA GLY A 277 -6.23 40.92 13.92
C GLY A 277 -5.76 39.58 13.34
N VAL A 278 -6.52 38.99 12.40
CA VAL A 278 -6.16 37.72 11.73
C VAL A 278 -5.81 37.91 10.24
N ASP A 279 -5.57 39.13 9.77
CA ASP A 279 -5.22 39.39 8.36
C ASP A 279 -3.89 38.73 7.93
N GLY A 280 -2.96 38.54 8.88
CA GLY A 280 -1.70 37.84 8.66
C GLY A 280 -1.88 36.34 8.40
N TRP A 281 -3.07 35.77 8.62
CA TRP A 281 -3.33 34.35 8.38
C TRP A 281 -3.16 33.95 6.92
N LYS A 282 -3.28 34.89 5.98
CA LYS A 282 -3.02 34.65 4.55
C LYS A 282 -1.60 34.17 4.24
N ASP A 283 -0.65 34.44 5.13
CA ASP A 283 0.77 34.12 4.94
C ASP A 283 1.13 32.71 5.47
N TYR A 284 0.17 32.00 6.06
CA TYR A 284 0.31 30.63 6.56
C TYR A 284 -0.19 29.59 5.56
N GLU A 285 0.36 28.38 5.66
CA GLU A 285 -0.13 27.19 4.98
C GLU A 285 -1.19 26.48 5.84
N TRP A 286 -2.43 26.51 5.35
CA TRP A 286 -3.60 26.03 6.09
C TRP A 286 -4.06 24.64 5.71
N ARG A 287 -3.74 24.16 4.50
CA ARG A 287 -4.18 22.83 4.08
C ARG A 287 -3.59 21.77 5.03
N ASP A 288 -4.43 20.85 5.47
CA ASP A 288 -4.10 19.78 6.43
C ASP A 288 -3.70 20.26 7.84
N ALA A 289 -3.81 21.57 8.15
CA ALA A 289 -3.57 22.11 9.48
C ALA A 289 -4.48 21.44 10.52
N LEU A 290 -3.91 21.06 11.67
CA LEU A 290 -4.63 20.36 12.74
C LEU A 290 -5.54 21.35 13.49
N VAL A 291 -6.79 20.95 13.74
CA VAL A 291 -7.77 21.69 14.55
C VAL A 291 -8.30 20.78 15.64
N GLU A 292 -7.95 21.07 16.89
CA GLU A 292 -8.48 20.38 18.08
C GLU A 292 -9.49 21.29 18.77
N LEU A 293 -10.71 20.80 18.96
CA LEU A 293 -11.79 21.54 19.59
C LEU A 293 -12.09 20.95 20.96
N TYR A 294 -12.15 21.79 21.99
CA TYR A 294 -12.42 21.39 23.37
C TYR A 294 -13.69 22.05 23.89
N ALA A 295 -14.52 21.26 24.58
CA ALA A 295 -15.77 21.69 25.18
C ALA A 295 -15.67 21.76 26.70
N GLY A 296 -16.12 22.87 27.29
CA GLY A 296 -16.21 23.05 28.73
C GLY A 296 -17.23 24.14 29.09
N TYR A 297 -17.23 24.57 30.35
CA TYR A 297 -18.13 25.62 30.82
C TYR A 297 -17.37 26.83 31.36
N GLU A 298 -18.03 27.99 31.32
CA GLU A 298 -17.52 29.23 31.88
C GLU A 298 -17.09 29.07 33.34
N GLY A 299 -15.83 29.40 33.63
CA GLY A 299 -15.21 29.28 34.95
C GLY A 299 -14.54 27.93 35.24
N ASP A 300 -14.59 26.97 34.32
CA ASP A 300 -13.83 25.72 34.44
C ASP A 300 -12.34 25.96 34.14
N ALA A 301 -11.45 25.21 34.78
CA ALA A 301 -10.04 25.16 34.40
C ALA A 301 -9.86 24.32 33.13
N PHE A 302 -8.79 24.54 32.34
CA PHE A 302 -8.56 23.80 31.09
C PHE A 302 -8.60 22.27 31.27
N GLY A 303 -8.09 21.74 32.38
CA GLY A 303 -8.14 20.29 32.66
C GLY A 303 -9.54 19.68 32.82
N ALA A 304 -10.58 20.51 33.00
CA ALA A 304 -11.97 20.09 32.99
C ALA A 304 -12.63 20.19 31.60
N PHE A 305 -11.98 20.84 30.64
CA PHE A 305 -12.43 20.81 29.25
C PHE A 305 -12.17 19.43 28.67
N THR A 306 -13.11 18.96 27.86
CA THR A 306 -13.03 17.66 27.19
C THR A 306 -12.79 17.86 25.71
N LEU A 307 -11.96 17.00 25.11
CA LEU A 307 -11.79 17.01 23.66
C LEU A 307 -13.13 16.70 23.00
N TRP A 308 -13.65 17.63 22.22
CA TRP A 308 -14.92 17.52 21.52
C TRP A 308 -14.74 16.91 20.14
N SER A 309 -13.78 17.43 19.35
CA SER A 309 -13.48 16.91 18.02
C SER A 309 -12.07 17.22 17.57
N VAL A 310 -11.54 16.39 16.69
CA VAL A 310 -10.27 16.62 15.98
C VAL A 310 -10.56 16.67 14.49
N ASN A 311 -10.05 17.70 13.83
CA ASN A 311 -10.32 17.98 12.43
C ASN A 311 -9.04 18.45 11.73
N ARG A 312 -9.08 18.48 10.41
CA ARG A 312 -8.08 19.15 9.57
C ARG A 312 -8.73 20.26 8.78
N VAL A 313 -7.98 21.29 8.43
CA VAL A 313 -8.45 22.36 7.56
C VAL A 313 -8.30 21.94 6.10
N ASP A 314 -9.38 22.04 5.33
CA ASP A 314 -9.37 21.87 3.87
C ASP A 314 -9.02 23.19 3.17
N SER A 315 -9.65 24.27 3.62
CA SER A 315 -9.46 25.61 3.06
C SER A 315 -9.74 26.72 4.07
N LEU A 316 -9.08 27.87 3.85
CA LEU A 316 -9.32 29.14 4.54
C LEU A 316 -9.97 30.11 3.55
N ALA A 317 -11.05 30.78 3.97
CA ALA A 317 -11.69 31.82 3.19
C ALA A 317 -11.96 33.07 4.05
N PHE A 318 -11.61 34.24 3.53
CA PHE A 318 -12.05 35.53 4.07
C PHE A 318 -13.40 35.85 3.42
N THR A 319 -14.49 35.54 4.11
CA THR A 319 -15.83 35.63 3.52
C THR A 319 -16.36 37.07 3.48
N ASP A 320 -16.02 37.87 4.49
CA ASP A 320 -16.24 39.31 4.52
C ASP A 320 -15.16 40.02 5.36
N ALA A 321 -15.25 41.34 5.51
CA ALA A 321 -14.30 42.13 6.29
C ALA A 321 -14.32 41.82 7.81
N LEU A 322 -15.31 41.04 8.29
CA LEU A 322 -15.53 40.75 9.70
C LEU A 322 -15.34 39.27 10.03
N ARG A 323 -15.25 38.36 9.04
CA ARG A 323 -15.23 36.91 9.27
C ARG A 323 -14.23 36.17 8.38
N VAL A 324 -13.62 35.18 9.00
CA VAL A 324 -12.75 34.19 8.38
C VAL A 324 -13.33 32.81 8.62
N GLU A 325 -13.46 32.01 7.57
CA GLU A 325 -14.01 30.66 7.62
C GLU A 325 -12.91 29.63 7.37
N LEU A 326 -12.74 28.72 8.32
CA LEU A 326 -11.95 27.51 8.19
C LEU A 326 -12.90 26.37 7.83
N THR A 327 -12.87 25.92 6.57
CA THR A 327 -13.62 24.74 6.14
C THR A 327 -12.89 23.50 6.65
N LEU A 328 -13.58 22.65 7.40
CA LEU A 328 -12.99 21.45 7.99
C LEU A 328 -13.11 20.28 7.00
N ALA A 329 -12.02 19.56 6.79
CA ALA A 329 -11.95 18.41 5.90
C ALA A 329 -12.74 17.21 6.44
N ASP A 330 -13.34 16.44 5.54
CA ASP A 330 -13.89 15.11 5.86
C ASP A 330 -12.74 14.14 6.21
N PRO A 331 -12.72 13.52 7.40
CA PRO A 331 -11.73 12.51 7.74
C PRO A 331 -11.64 11.35 6.74
N LEU A 332 -12.75 10.95 6.11
CA LEU A 332 -12.75 9.87 5.11
C LEU A 332 -12.05 10.29 3.81
N SER A 333 -11.95 11.59 3.50
CA SER A 333 -11.24 12.07 2.31
C SER A 333 -9.73 11.76 2.35
N GLN A 334 -9.16 11.55 3.54
CA GLN A 334 -7.76 11.12 3.68
C GLN A 334 -7.53 9.71 3.16
N LEU A 335 -8.59 8.89 3.10
CA LEU A 335 -8.56 7.55 2.53
C LEU A 335 -8.80 7.56 1.01
N ASP A 336 -9.10 8.71 0.41
CA ASP A 336 -9.25 8.85 -1.05
C ASP A 336 -7.89 9.03 -1.75
N ARG A 337 -6.94 8.19 -1.34
CA ARG A 337 -5.58 8.11 -1.87
C ARG A 337 -5.36 6.73 -2.46
N ALA A 338 -4.51 6.66 -3.49
CA ALA A 338 -4.14 5.38 -4.10
C ALA A 338 -3.53 4.45 -3.04
N LEU A 339 -4.07 3.23 -2.93
CA LEU A 339 -3.58 2.24 -1.97
C LEU A 339 -2.20 1.68 -2.37
N GLN A 340 -1.99 1.52 -3.68
CA GLN A 340 -0.73 1.04 -4.25
C GLN A 340 0.24 2.21 -4.43
N SER A 341 1.12 2.42 -3.46
CA SER A 341 2.18 3.43 -3.54
C SER A 341 3.41 2.95 -4.30
N GLN A 342 3.61 1.63 -4.41
CA GLN A 342 4.75 1.02 -5.08
C GLN A 342 4.42 0.68 -6.54
N LEU A 343 5.30 1.11 -7.43
CA LEU A 343 5.27 0.77 -8.85
C LEU A 343 6.45 -0.13 -9.19
N PHE A 344 6.29 -0.98 -10.20
CA PHE A 344 7.43 -1.69 -10.78
C PHE A 344 8.44 -0.67 -11.35
N PRO A 345 9.75 -0.93 -11.23
CA PRO A 345 10.79 -0.07 -11.80
C PRO A 345 10.55 0.22 -13.29
N ALA A 346 10.85 1.44 -13.73
CA ALA A 346 10.66 1.85 -15.12
C ALA A 346 11.57 1.06 -16.09
N ASP A 347 12.67 0.51 -15.59
CA ASP A 347 13.64 -0.31 -16.30
C ASP A 347 13.41 -1.83 -16.13
N LEU A 348 12.26 -2.25 -15.59
CA LEU A 348 11.92 -3.66 -15.43
C LEU A 348 11.99 -4.39 -16.80
N PRO A 349 12.66 -5.56 -16.91
CA PRO A 349 12.81 -6.28 -18.18
C PRO A 349 11.49 -6.63 -18.86
N ASN A 350 10.43 -6.88 -18.08
CA ASN A 350 9.08 -6.95 -18.60
C ASN A 350 8.48 -5.55 -18.81
N ALA A 351 8.59 -5.02 -20.04
CA ALA A 351 8.04 -3.72 -20.43
C ALA A 351 6.51 -3.60 -20.25
N GLN A 352 5.77 -4.70 -20.19
CA GLN A 352 4.32 -4.66 -19.92
C GLN A 352 3.99 -4.44 -18.45
N ALA A 353 4.93 -4.70 -17.54
CA ALA A 353 4.79 -4.50 -16.10
C ALA A 353 5.52 -3.23 -15.61
N ALA A 354 6.56 -2.77 -16.32
CA ALA A 354 7.29 -1.55 -15.99
C ALA A 354 6.37 -0.33 -15.76
N GLY A 355 6.53 0.36 -14.64
CA GLY A 355 5.73 1.52 -14.25
C GLY A 355 4.28 1.22 -13.84
N LYS A 356 3.83 -0.04 -13.83
CA LYS A 356 2.51 -0.41 -13.31
C LYS A 356 2.55 -0.60 -11.79
N PRO A 357 1.41 -0.43 -11.10
CA PRO A 357 1.31 -0.74 -9.68
C PRO A 357 1.66 -2.20 -9.39
N VAL A 358 2.41 -2.41 -8.31
CA VAL A 358 2.67 -3.76 -7.81
C VAL A 358 1.40 -4.28 -7.10
N PRO A 359 1.02 -5.56 -7.26
CA PRO A 359 -0.22 -6.04 -6.66
C PRO A 359 -0.18 -6.10 -5.13
N ILE A 360 -1.35 -6.09 -4.50
CA ILE A 360 -1.52 -6.26 -3.04
C ILE A 360 -2.40 -7.48 -2.78
N VAL A 361 -2.06 -8.25 -1.75
CA VAL A 361 -2.77 -9.46 -1.31
C VAL A 361 -3.26 -9.27 0.11
N TYR A 362 -4.56 -9.46 0.32
CA TYR A 362 -5.20 -9.59 1.64
C TYR A 362 -5.92 -10.93 1.74
N GLY A 363 -5.81 -11.60 2.88
CA GLY A 363 -6.42 -12.91 3.15
C GLY A 363 -5.91 -13.99 2.21
N ALA A 364 -6.76 -14.96 1.86
CA ALA A 364 -6.43 -16.04 0.94
C ALA A 364 -7.21 -15.91 -0.39
N PRO A 365 -6.87 -14.95 -1.27
CA PRO A 365 -7.58 -14.77 -2.53
C PRO A 365 -7.24 -15.89 -3.51
N LEU A 366 -8.23 -16.29 -4.32
CA LEU A 366 -8.08 -17.40 -5.25
C LEU A 366 -7.67 -16.93 -6.64
N TYR A 367 -6.82 -17.74 -7.29
CA TYR A 367 -6.42 -17.65 -8.68
C TYR A 367 -5.94 -16.24 -9.07
N CYS A 368 -5.00 -15.70 -8.31
CA CYS A 368 -4.40 -14.39 -8.55
C CYS A 368 -3.43 -14.45 -9.74
N THR A 369 -3.47 -13.45 -10.62
CA THR A 369 -2.54 -13.35 -11.74
C THR A 369 -1.17 -12.93 -11.26
N ALA A 370 -0.17 -13.80 -11.29
CA ALA A 370 1.18 -13.43 -10.88
C ALA A 370 1.87 -12.59 -11.97
N VAL A 371 2.53 -11.49 -11.59
CA VAL A 371 3.24 -10.62 -12.55
C VAL A 371 4.62 -11.17 -12.82
N ARG A 372 4.88 -11.58 -14.06
CA ARG A 372 6.22 -12.05 -14.48
C ARG A 372 7.19 -10.86 -14.56
N LEU A 373 8.33 -10.95 -13.88
CA LEU A 373 9.29 -9.83 -13.79
C LEU A 373 10.20 -9.69 -15.01
N ASP A 374 10.50 -10.82 -15.66
CA ASP A 374 11.38 -10.87 -16.83
C ASP A 374 10.82 -11.86 -17.86
N THR A 375 10.74 -11.42 -19.11
CA THR A 375 10.27 -12.23 -20.24
C THR A 375 11.30 -13.23 -20.75
N SER A 376 12.56 -13.12 -20.32
CA SER A 376 13.65 -14.04 -20.67
C SER A 376 13.32 -15.47 -20.25
N PRO A 377 13.45 -16.50 -21.12
CA PRO A 377 13.09 -17.88 -20.79
C PRO A 377 13.83 -18.49 -19.60
N ALA A 378 15.01 -17.95 -19.27
CA ALA A 378 15.85 -18.39 -18.15
C ALA A 378 15.43 -17.79 -16.81
N VAL A 379 14.71 -16.65 -16.81
CA VAL A 379 14.24 -15.98 -15.59
C VAL A 379 12.75 -16.18 -15.46
N ARG A 380 12.33 -16.76 -14.33
CA ARG A 380 10.98 -17.27 -14.12
C ARG A 380 10.40 -16.80 -12.80
N ASN A 381 10.77 -15.58 -12.43
CA ASN A 381 10.34 -14.93 -11.20
C ASN A 381 8.99 -14.26 -11.45
N TYR A 382 8.06 -14.53 -10.55
CA TYR A 382 6.72 -13.97 -10.53
C TYR A 382 6.50 -13.28 -9.19
N GLN A 383 5.92 -12.09 -9.25
CA GLN A 383 5.58 -11.29 -8.08
C GLN A 383 4.06 -11.22 -7.90
N LEU A 384 3.61 -11.40 -6.66
CA LEU A 384 2.21 -11.41 -6.24
C LEU A 384 1.89 -10.29 -5.25
N ALA A 385 2.87 -9.79 -4.52
CA ALA A 385 2.68 -8.69 -3.56
C ALA A 385 3.80 -7.65 -3.63
N ASP A 386 3.49 -6.46 -3.16
CA ASP A 386 4.38 -5.31 -3.12
C ASP A 386 5.39 -5.33 -1.96
N THR A 387 4.98 -5.85 -0.82
CA THR A 387 5.75 -5.82 0.42
C THR A 387 6.24 -7.19 0.84
N ALA A 388 7.38 -7.19 1.53
CA ALA A 388 7.99 -8.33 2.20
C ALA A 388 7.00 -9.13 3.08
N SER A 389 5.98 -8.48 3.67
CA SER A 389 4.98 -9.13 4.52
C SER A 389 3.65 -9.42 3.80
N GLY A 390 3.58 -9.17 2.49
CA GLY A 390 2.35 -9.25 1.71
C GLY A 390 1.92 -10.68 1.37
N VAL A 391 2.85 -11.64 1.36
CA VAL A 391 2.54 -13.07 1.20
C VAL A 391 3.16 -13.83 2.37
N ALA A 392 2.31 -14.44 3.20
CA ALA A 392 2.74 -15.33 4.26
C ALA A 392 3.13 -16.71 3.70
N THR A 393 2.26 -17.28 2.85
CA THR A 393 2.50 -18.54 2.13
C THR A 393 1.81 -18.51 0.76
N ILE A 394 2.13 -19.47 -0.11
CA ILE A 394 1.38 -19.71 -1.35
C ILE A 394 0.80 -21.12 -1.27
N ALA A 395 -0.52 -21.21 -1.17
CA ALA A 395 -1.22 -22.48 -1.03
C ALA A 395 -1.05 -23.35 -2.29
N ASP A 396 -1.26 -22.75 -3.47
CA ASP A 396 -1.24 -23.44 -4.75
C ASP A 396 -0.75 -22.55 -5.88
N ILE A 397 -0.14 -23.17 -6.90
CA ILE A 397 0.20 -22.55 -8.19
C ILE A 397 -0.35 -23.42 -9.30
N TYR A 398 -0.87 -22.79 -10.35
CA TYR A 398 -1.42 -23.47 -11.52
C TYR A 398 -0.80 -22.96 -12.81
N ASP A 399 -0.62 -23.85 -13.77
CA ASP A 399 -0.26 -23.54 -15.16
C ASP A 399 -1.27 -24.21 -16.10
N ASN A 400 -1.97 -23.39 -16.88
CA ASN A 400 -3.13 -23.82 -17.67
C ASN A 400 -4.18 -24.61 -16.85
N GLY A 401 -4.37 -24.22 -15.58
CA GLY A 401 -5.28 -24.89 -14.66
C GLY A 401 -4.78 -26.21 -14.07
N ASP A 402 -3.60 -26.71 -14.48
CA ASP A 402 -2.96 -27.86 -13.84
C ASP A 402 -2.12 -27.42 -12.64
N ARG A 403 -2.18 -28.15 -11.53
CA ARG A 403 -1.58 -27.74 -10.25
C ARG A 403 -0.09 -28.11 -10.23
N PHE A 404 0.78 -27.18 -9.83
CA PHE A 404 2.22 -27.39 -9.67
C PHE A 404 2.59 -27.66 -8.21
N GLY A 405 3.49 -28.64 -7.99
CA GLY A 405 3.96 -29.02 -6.66
C GLY A 405 4.92 -27.99 -6.06
N GLY A 406 4.62 -27.50 -4.85
CA GLY A 406 5.39 -26.47 -4.17
C GLY A 406 6.27 -26.94 -3.01
N PRO A 407 7.07 -26.02 -2.42
CA PRO A 407 7.82 -26.28 -1.20
C PRO A 407 6.90 -26.42 0.03
N ASP A 408 5.74 -25.78 0.00
CA ASP A 408 4.75 -25.75 1.09
C ASP A 408 3.63 -26.79 0.94
N ASP A 409 3.66 -27.57 -0.15
CA ASP A 409 2.66 -28.58 -0.38
C ASP A 409 2.76 -29.64 0.72
N ALA A 410 1.64 -29.94 1.37
CA ALA A 410 1.54 -30.92 2.44
C ALA A 410 1.68 -32.37 1.94
N PHE A 411 2.39 -32.60 0.83
CA PHE A 411 3.02 -33.88 0.54
C PHE A 411 4.07 -34.15 1.62
N THR A 412 3.61 -34.44 2.83
CA THR A 412 4.45 -34.85 3.94
C THR A 412 5.38 -35.94 3.44
N PRO A 413 6.70 -35.69 3.37
CA PRO A 413 7.68 -36.75 3.29
C PRO A 413 7.75 -37.34 4.69
N HIS A 414 6.69 -38.04 5.10
CA HIS A 414 6.71 -38.78 6.34
C HIS A 414 7.27 -40.16 6.02
N HIS A 415 8.48 -40.35 6.50
CA HIS A 415 9.31 -41.54 6.40
C HIS A 415 10.09 -41.65 5.10
N ALA A 416 11.42 -41.60 5.27
CA ALA A 416 12.28 -42.48 4.51
C ALA A 416 11.57 -43.83 4.40
N VAL A 417 11.31 -44.27 3.18
CA VAL A 417 11.44 -45.68 2.89
C VAL A 417 10.58 -46.54 3.85
N THR A 418 9.25 -46.54 3.70
CA THR A 418 8.75 -47.86 3.28
C THR A 418 9.12 -47.90 1.83
N SER A 419 10.37 -48.27 1.59
CA SER A 419 10.64 -49.07 0.44
C SER A 419 9.45 -50.01 0.34
N VAL A 420 8.77 -50.00 -0.79
CA VAL A 420 8.49 -51.29 -1.37
C VAL A 420 9.87 -51.88 -1.65
N ASN A 421 10.54 -52.34 -0.60
CA ASN A 421 11.75 -53.08 -0.74
C ASN A 421 11.15 -54.37 -1.25
N GLY A 422 11.49 -54.75 -2.47
CA GLY A 422 11.54 -56.16 -2.79
C GLY A 422 12.42 -56.95 -1.78
N GLY A 423 13.11 -56.26 -0.86
CA GLY A 423 14.26 -56.75 -0.15
C GLY A 423 15.37 -56.99 -1.16
N ASP A 424 16.52 -57.44 -0.69
CA ASP A 424 17.20 -58.46 -1.49
C ASP A 424 16.16 -59.56 -1.77
N PHE A 425 16.06 -60.10 -2.99
CA PHE A 425 15.31 -61.35 -3.19
C PHE A 425 16.02 -62.56 -2.51
N GLY A 426 17.00 -62.29 -1.64
CA GLY A 426 17.75 -63.17 -0.75
C GLY A 426 16.86 -63.78 0.33
N GLY A 427 15.97 -64.65 -0.11
CA GLY A 427 14.99 -65.39 0.69
C GLY A 427 14.14 -66.33 -0.17
N TRP A 428 14.20 -66.17 -1.50
CA TRP A 428 13.53 -67.07 -2.44
C TRP A 428 14.19 -68.45 -2.37
N SER A 429 13.53 -69.46 -1.77
CA SER A 429 13.92 -70.86 -1.95
C SER A 429 13.14 -71.43 -3.15
N GLY A 430 13.85 -71.97 -4.13
CA GLY A 430 13.22 -72.53 -5.32
C GLY A 430 12.49 -73.83 -4.99
N GLY A 431 11.16 -73.77 -4.89
CA GLY A 431 10.30 -74.95 -4.82
C GLY A 431 9.70 -75.25 -6.20
N GLY A 432 10.14 -76.35 -6.82
CA GLY A 432 9.45 -76.92 -7.98
C GLY A 432 8.07 -77.43 -7.58
N GLY A 433 7.04 -77.07 -8.36
CA GLY A 433 5.66 -77.53 -8.18
C GLY A 433 4.90 -76.77 -7.09
N SER A 434 3.87 -76.01 -7.50
CA SER A 434 2.90 -75.30 -6.65
C SER A 434 3.50 -74.35 -5.61
N VAL A 435 3.62 -73.05 -5.93
CA VAL A 435 4.29 -72.06 -5.07
C VAL A 435 3.29 -71.14 -4.35
N PRO A 436 3.08 -71.29 -3.04
CA PRO A 436 2.91 -70.17 -2.13
C PRO A 436 4.27 -69.73 -1.56
N GLN A 437 4.35 -68.43 -1.22
CA GLN A 437 5.50 -67.64 -0.72
C GLN A 437 6.32 -66.93 -1.80
N ASN A 438 5.66 -65.95 -2.43
CA ASN A 438 6.30 -64.79 -3.07
C ASN A 438 7.10 -63.99 -2.02
N PRO A 439 8.19 -63.24 -2.34
CA PRO A 439 8.59 -62.07 -1.55
C PRO A 439 7.33 -61.34 -1.08
N ALA A 440 7.26 -61.01 0.22
CA ALA A 440 6.05 -60.82 1.03
C ALA A 440 4.92 -59.93 0.45
N TYR A 441 5.16 -59.23 -0.65
CA TYR A 441 4.31 -58.20 -1.22
C TYR A 441 4.19 -58.20 -2.75
N TRP A 442 4.63 -59.24 -3.46
CA TRP A 442 4.36 -59.38 -4.90
C TRP A 442 3.33 -60.48 -5.15
N GLY A 443 2.57 -60.38 -6.25
CA GLY A 443 1.52 -61.31 -6.65
C GLY A 443 1.48 -61.48 -8.16
N HIS A 444 1.12 -62.69 -8.58
CA HIS A 444 1.06 -63.08 -10.00
C HIS A 444 -0.30 -62.69 -10.58
N VAL A 445 -0.32 -62.10 -11.78
CA VAL A 445 -1.58 -61.63 -12.41
C VAL A 445 -1.91 -62.36 -13.71
N ALA A 446 -0.95 -62.63 -14.60
CA ALA A 446 -1.16 -63.42 -15.83
C ALA A 446 0.18 -63.85 -16.51
N PHE A 447 0.18 -64.99 -17.19
CA PHE A 447 1.26 -65.49 -18.08
C PHE A 447 0.69 -65.77 -19.49
N GLY A 448 1.49 -65.53 -20.54
CA GLY A 448 1.10 -65.74 -21.93
C GLY A 448 1.32 -67.17 -22.46
N GLY A 449 2.17 -67.97 -21.81
CA GLY A 449 2.43 -69.37 -22.18
C GLY A 449 3.04 -70.23 -21.07
N VAL A 450 3.10 -71.54 -21.31
CA VAL A 450 3.58 -72.58 -20.33
C VAL A 450 5.03 -72.39 -19.90
N ASN A 451 5.83 -71.66 -20.69
CA ASN A 451 7.26 -71.45 -20.44
C ASN A 451 7.59 -70.07 -19.83
N ASP A 452 6.58 -69.22 -19.60
CA ASP A 452 6.78 -67.94 -18.94
C ASP A 452 6.81 -68.14 -17.42
N LYS A 453 7.87 -67.65 -16.75
CA LYS A 453 8.00 -67.80 -15.30
C LYS A 453 8.84 -66.71 -14.65
N PHE A 454 8.42 -66.32 -13.44
CA PHE A 454 9.30 -65.71 -12.45
C PHE A 454 9.86 -66.83 -11.57
N SER A 455 11.19 -66.92 -11.47
CA SER A 455 11.89 -67.95 -10.70
C SER A 455 13.09 -67.39 -9.94
N ASN A 456 13.55 -68.08 -8.90
CA ASN A 456 14.76 -67.70 -8.20
C ASN A 456 15.96 -67.79 -9.17
N GLY A 457 16.62 -66.66 -9.42
CA GLY A 457 17.81 -66.57 -10.26
C GLY A 457 19.09 -67.02 -9.56
N GLY A 458 19.04 -67.35 -8.26
CA GLY A 458 20.20 -67.55 -7.39
C GLY A 458 20.78 -66.22 -6.90
N ALA A 459 21.52 -66.25 -5.78
CA ALA A 459 22.20 -65.10 -5.19
C ALA A 459 21.31 -63.86 -4.91
N GLY A 460 20.02 -64.08 -4.60
CA GLY A 460 19.08 -63.00 -4.31
C GLY A 460 18.55 -62.28 -5.54
N ASP A 461 18.60 -62.91 -6.72
CA ASP A 461 18.06 -62.33 -7.96
C ASP A 461 16.66 -62.91 -8.28
N MET A 462 15.73 -62.04 -8.71
CA MET A 462 14.51 -62.43 -9.40
C MET A 462 14.79 -62.66 -10.88
N ARG A 463 14.66 -63.92 -11.35
CA ARG A 463 14.79 -64.27 -12.76
C ARG A 463 13.42 -64.26 -13.43
N CYS A 464 13.30 -63.49 -14.49
CA CYS A 464 12.09 -63.33 -15.26
C CYS A 464 12.34 -63.89 -16.68
N GLN A 465 11.63 -64.95 -17.04
CA GLN A 465 11.79 -65.63 -18.33
C GLN A 465 10.47 -65.61 -19.10
N SER A 466 10.54 -65.29 -20.38
CA SER A 466 9.42 -65.45 -21.32
C SER A 466 9.92 -66.03 -22.65
N VAL A 467 9.24 -67.05 -23.17
CA VAL A 467 9.66 -67.76 -24.39
C VAL A 467 8.91 -67.26 -25.64
N HIS A 468 7.67 -66.81 -25.47
CA HIS A 468 6.85 -66.24 -26.53
C HIS A 468 6.06 -65.07 -25.95
N ALA A 469 6.06 -63.90 -26.60
CA ALA A 469 5.10 -62.84 -26.25
C ALA A 469 3.66 -63.40 -26.34
N PRO A 470 2.76 -63.18 -25.35
CA PRO A 470 2.57 -61.89 -24.65
C PRO A 470 2.86 -61.83 -23.12
N ALA A 471 3.16 -60.60 -22.68
CA ALA A 471 3.06 -59.98 -21.35
C ALA A 471 3.07 -60.90 -20.11
N VAL A 472 4.24 -61.05 -19.50
CA VAL A 472 4.37 -61.56 -18.13
C VAL A 472 4.18 -60.40 -17.14
N VAL A 473 3.23 -60.52 -16.19
CA VAL A 473 2.88 -59.44 -15.25
C VAL A 473 3.10 -59.83 -13.79
N LEU A 474 3.91 -59.05 -13.09
CA LEU A 474 4.05 -59.08 -11.63
C LEU A 474 3.45 -57.82 -11.03
N ALA A 475 2.59 -57.94 -10.03
CA ALA A 475 1.98 -56.80 -9.34
C ALA A 475 2.39 -56.76 -7.87
N HIS A 476 2.67 -55.57 -7.35
CA HIS A 476 2.89 -55.37 -5.93
C HIS A 476 1.54 -55.39 -5.20
N THR A 477 1.33 -56.34 -4.28
CA THR A 477 0.03 -56.63 -3.65
C THR A 477 -0.23 -55.85 -2.37
N ALA A 478 0.78 -55.24 -1.75
CA ALA A 478 0.61 -54.59 -0.43
C ALA A 478 0.88 -53.09 -0.39
N ALA A 479 1.30 -52.49 -1.51
CA ALA A 479 1.48 -51.04 -1.59
C ALA A 479 0.83 -50.52 -2.87
N THR A 480 -0.12 -49.61 -2.67
CA THR A 480 -0.74 -48.81 -3.72
C THR A 480 0.05 -47.52 -3.79
N LEU A 481 0.58 -47.19 -4.96
CA LEU A 481 1.18 -45.89 -5.20
C LEU A 481 0.06 -44.84 -5.19
N ALA A 482 0.28 -43.73 -4.50
CA ALA A 482 -0.72 -42.67 -4.33
C ALA A 482 -0.95 -41.96 -5.67
N ALA A 483 -2.18 -41.48 -5.91
CA ALA A 483 -2.47 -40.66 -7.07
C ALA A 483 -1.64 -39.36 -7.05
N TYR A 484 -1.41 -38.77 -8.22
CA TYR A 484 -0.72 -37.50 -8.40
C TYR A 484 0.68 -37.43 -7.78
N THR A 485 1.39 -38.57 -7.70
CA THR A 485 2.73 -38.66 -7.11
C THR A 485 3.74 -39.15 -8.14
N ARG A 486 4.90 -38.48 -8.23
CA ARG A 486 6.05 -38.94 -9.01
C ARG A 486 6.87 -39.95 -8.22
N TYR A 487 7.19 -41.08 -8.83
CA TYR A 487 8.04 -42.11 -8.23
C TYR A 487 9.28 -42.37 -9.08
N LYS A 488 10.44 -42.46 -8.43
CA LYS A 488 11.67 -42.99 -9.03
C LYS A 488 11.74 -44.48 -8.77
N ILE A 489 11.81 -45.25 -9.85
CA ILE A 489 11.97 -46.70 -9.80
C ILE A 489 13.44 -47.00 -10.10
N GLN A 490 14.18 -47.52 -9.12
CA GLN A 490 15.54 -48.00 -9.29
C GLN A 490 15.58 -49.52 -9.25
N PHE A 491 16.30 -50.15 -10.16
CA PHE A 491 16.43 -51.60 -10.17
C PHE A 491 17.80 -52.05 -10.66
N THR A 492 18.30 -53.17 -10.12
CA THR A 492 19.65 -53.68 -10.42
C THR A 492 19.57 -54.88 -11.34
N LEU A 493 20.03 -54.75 -12.58
CA LEU A 493 20.11 -55.85 -13.55
C LEU A 493 21.40 -56.64 -13.35
N THR A 494 21.31 -57.95 -13.20
CA THR A 494 22.48 -58.84 -13.03
C THR A 494 22.69 -59.77 -14.23
N LEU A 495 21.67 -59.96 -15.07
CA LEU A 495 21.75 -60.70 -16.32
C LEU A 495 20.66 -60.21 -17.29
N VAL A 496 21.02 -60.03 -18.56
CA VAL A 496 20.09 -59.89 -19.68
C VAL A 496 20.66 -60.67 -20.86
N THR A 497 19.95 -61.70 -21.34
CA THR A 497 20.44 -62.55 -22.44
C THR A 497 19.84 -62.19 -23.80
N HIS A 498 18.65 -61.58 -23.83
CA HIS A 498 17.93 -61.18 -25.04
C HIS A 498 17.34 -59.77 -24.90
N SER A 499 17.13 -59.09 -26.02
CA SER A 499 16.50 -57.77 -26.03
C SER A 499 15.01 -57.86 -25.69
N GLY A 500 14.48 -56.84 -25.03
CA GLY A 500 13.09 -56.79 -24.61
C GLY A 500 12.69 -55.45 -24.01
N ILE A 501 11.47 -55.36 -23.49
CA ILE A 501 10.97 -54.17 -22.80
C ILE A 501 10.43 -54.57 -21.42
N LEU A 502 10.92 -53.89 -20.40
CA LEU A 502 10.36 -53.89 -19.05
C LEU A 502 9.45 -52.66 -18.93
N THR A 503 8.14 -52.85 -18.81
CA THR A 503 7.18 -51.76 -18.65
C THR A 503 6.73 -51.68 -17.20
N PHE A 504 6.91 -50.52 -16.58
CA PHE A 504 6.38 -50.23 -15.25
C PHE A 504 5.01 -49.57 -15.41
N ARG A 505 3.97 -50.15 -14.81
CA ARG A 505 2.58 -49.74 -14.96
C ARG A 505 1.92 -49.41 -13.64
N VAL A 506 1.18 -48.32 -13.58
CA VAL A 506 0.29 -47.95 -12.45
C VAL A 506 -1.00 -47.38 -13.02
N GLY A 507 -2.15 -48.00 -12.69
CA GLY A 507 -3.42 -47.60 -13.28
C GLY A 507 -3.38 -47.68 -14.81
N SER A 508 -3.62 -46.55 -15.48
CA SER A 508 -3.53 -46.39 -16.94
C SER A 508 -2.17 -45.93 -17.47
N VAL A 509 -1.17 -45.71 -16.60
CA VAL A 509 0.14 -45.14 -16.98
C VAL A 509 1.16 -46.26 -17.19
N ASP A 510 1.86 -46.23 -18.33
CA ASP A 510 2.91 -47.17 -18.72
C ASP A 510 4.24 -46.46 -18.98
N VAL A 511 5.32 -46.98 -18.39
CA VAL A 511 6.69 -46.49 -18.58
C VAL A 511 7.57 -47.65 -19.09
N PRO A 512 7.83 -47.73 -20.40
CA PRO A 512 8.67 -48.77 -20.98
C PRO A 512 10.16 -48.49 -20.75
N PHE A 513 10.93 -49.55 -20.52
CA PHE A 513 12.39 -49.54 -20.39
C PHE A 513 12.99 -50.63 -21.27
N THR A 514 13.75 -50.24 -22.28
CA THR A 514 14.38 -51.19 -23.22
C THR A 514 15.62 -51.83 -22.59
N ILE A 515 15.67 -53.15 -22.61
CA ILE A 515 16.82 -53.96 -22.19
C ILE A 515 17.48 -54.59 -23.42
N VAL A 516 18.80 -54.76 -23.38
CA VAL A 516 19.59 -55.40 -24.44
C VAL A 516 20.58 -56.41 -23.83
N PRO A 517 21.02 -57.43 -24.59
CA PRO A 517 21.96 -58.43 -24.11
C PRO A 517 23.20 -57.80 -23.45
N GLY A 518 23.58 -58.32 -22.29
CA GLY A 518 24.74 -57.82 -21.52
C GLY A 518 24.49 -56.58 -20.66
N MET A 519 23.28 -56.00 -20.68
CA MET A 519 22.95 -54.86 -19.82
C MET A 519 22.92 -55.27 -18.34
N THR A 520 23.86 -54.75 -17.54
CA THR A 520 23.94 -55.00 -16.08
C THR A 520 24.11 -53.70 -15.29
N GLY A 521 24.04 -53.80 -13.96
CA GLY A 521 24.19 -52.70 -13.00
C GLY A 521 22.86 -52.01 -12.65
N VAL A 522 22.96 -50.97 -11.82
CA VAL A 522 21.80 -50.16 -11.39
C VAL A 522 21.22 -49.40 -12.58
N LYS A 523 19.91 -49.46 -12.73
CA LYS A 523 19.09 -48.71 -13.69
C LYS A 523 18.02 -47.94 -12.96
N SER A 524 17.47 -46.92 -13.61
CA SER A 524 16.35 -46.17 -13.07
C SER A 524 15.43 -45.63 -14.15
N THR A 525 14.15 -45.50 -13.80
CA THR A 525 13.15 -44.78 -14.59
C THR A 525 12.21 -44.02 -13.64
N THR A 526 11.36 -43.15 -14.17
CA THR A 526 10.39 -42.38 -13.39
C THR A 526 8.97 -42.65 -13.88
N ILE A 527 8.01 -42.72 -12.96
CA ILE A 527 6.58 -42.85 -13.28
C ILE A 527 5.78 -41.77 -12.56
N ASP A 528 4.93 -41.09 -13.32
CA ASP A 528 3.99 -40.09 -12.83
C ASP A 528 2.62 -40.73 -12.72
N THR A 529 2.16 -40.95 -11.49
CA THR A 529 0.89 -41.62 -11.24
C THR A 529 -0.24 -40.60 -11.31
N ARG A 530 -1.26 -40.85 -12.13
CA ARG A 530 -2.49 -40.04 -12.15
C ARG A 530 -3.57 -40.64 -11.25
N ASP A 531 -3.66 -41.97 -11.26
CA ASP A 531 -4.56 -42.73 -10.41
C ASP A 531 -3.77 -43.50 -9.37
N ALA A 532 -4.37 -43.66 -8.18
CA ALA A 532 -3.80 -44.54 -7.18
C ALA A 532 -3.90 -45.99 -7.66
N GLY A 533 -2.79 -46.73 -7.63
CA GLY A 533 -2.77 -48.11 -8.12
C GLY A 533 -1.55 -48.91 -7.71
N PRO A 534 -1.62 -50.25 -7.75
CA PRO A 534 -0.45 -51.10 -7.50
C PRO A 534 0.58 -50.94 -8.63
N LEU A 535 1.86 -50.94 -8.28
CA LEU A 535 2.94 -51.01 -9.27
C LEU A 535 2.94 -52.39 -9.93
N ARG A 536 2.93 -52.41 -11.26
CA ARG A 536 3.01 -53.62 -12.08
C ARG A 536 4.26 -53.58 -12.95
N LEU A 537 5.00 -54.68 -13.00
CA LEU A 537 6.07 -54.90 -13.97
C LEU A 537 5.55 -55.82 -15.07
N VAL A 538 5.53 -55.32 -16.30
CA VAL A 538 5.04 -56.01 -17.49
C VAL A 538 6.21 -56.21 -18.45
N MET A 539 6.46 -57.44 -18.87
CA MET A 539 7.55 -57.74 -19.81
C MET A 539 7.04 -58.03 -21.20
N SER A 540 7.65 -57.44 -22.23
CA SER A 540 7.28 -57.70 -23.64
C SER A 540 8.50 -57.89 -24.53
N GLY A 541 8.52 -59.01 -25.26
CA GLY A 541 9.53 -59.41 -26.24
C GLY A 541 9.75 -60.93 -26.23
N ASP A 542 10.39 -61.46 -27.27
CA ASP A 542 10.61 -62.91 -27.42
C ASP A 542 11.91 -63.35 -26.73
N GLN A 543 11.85 -64.52 -26.07
CA GLN A 543 13.00 -65.15 -25.40
C GLN A 543 13.67 -64.28 -24.32
N ILE A 544 12.94 -63.36 -23.70
CA ILE A 544 13.50 -62.52 -22.64
C ILE A 544 13.89 -63.38 -21.44
N ASP A 545 15.13 -63.23 -20.97
CA ASP A 545 15.60 -63.80 -19.71
C ASP A 545 16.48 -62.77 -18.99
N VAL A 546 15.92 -62.25 -17.89
CA VAL A 546 16.45 -61.11 -17.14
C VAL A 546 16.54 -61.48 -15.67
N LYS A 547 17.62 -61.08 -15.01
CA LYS A 547 17.74 -61.15 -13.55
C LYS A 547 17.76 -59.74 -12.94
N ILE A 548 16.88 -59.52 -11.96
CA ILE A 548 16.73 -58.27 -11.21
C ILE A 548 17.06 -58.57 -9.73
N ARG A 549 18.06 -57.92 -9.16
CA ARG A 549 18.48 -58.15 -7.75
C ARG A 549 17.77 -57.26 -6.75
N GLU A 550 17.56 -56.01 -7.12
CA GLU A 550 16.97 -55.00 -6.25
C GLU A 550 15.95 -54.22 -7.07
N LEU A 551 14.81 -53.91 -6.47
CA LEU A 551 13.81 -52.99 -7.00
C LEU A 551 13.37 -52.08 -5.86
N ARG A 552 13.62 -50.79 -6.04
CA ARG A 552 13.34 -49.72 -5.09
C ARG A 552 12.46 -48.69 -5.75
N VAL A 553 11.42 -48.26 -5.04
CA VAL A 553 10.49 -47.22 -5.49
C VAL A 553 10.48 -46.15 -4.42
N ASP A 554 10.99 -44.97 -4.77
CA ASP A 554 11.00 -43.81 -3.87
C ASP A 554 10.05 -42.74 -4.44
N SER A 555 9.16 -42.20 -3.61
CA SER A 555 8.43 -40.98 -3.96
C SER A 555 9.43 -39.84 -4.13
N GLN A 556 9.32 -39.10 -5.23
CA GLN A 556 10.08 -37.88 -5.42
C GLN A 556 9.14 -36.69 -5.28
N GLN A 557 9.44 -35.79 -4.34
CA GLN A 557 8.87 -34.46 -4.39
C GLN A 557 9.45 -33.77 -5.62
N THR A 558 8.59 -33.46 -6.59
CA THR A 558 8.97 -32.52 -7.64
C THR A 558 8.64 -31.14 -7.09
N ILE A 559 9.68 -30.38 -6.76
CA ILE A 559 9.53 -28.96 -6.44
C ILE A 559 9.51 -28.25 -7.80
N ASP A 560 8.33 -27.86 -8.26
CA ASP A 560 8.15 -27.16 -9.52
C ASP A 560 8.31 -25.64 -9.37
N TRP A 561 8.34 -25.14 -8.13
CA TRP A 561 8.56 -23.75 -7.82
C TRP A 561 9.21 -23.53 -6.44
N THR A 562 9.86 -22.39 -6.24
CA THR A 562 10.39 -21.95 -4.93
C THR A 562 9.90 -20.54 -4.63
N TYR A 563 9.98 -20.10 -3.37
CA TYR A 563 9.68 -18.72 -3.03
C TYR A 563 10.58 -17.73 -3.77
N TYR A 564 9.99 -16.61 -4.16
CA TYR A 564 10.72 -15.44 -4.61
C TYR A 564 10.69 -14.40 -3.48
N ASP A 565 11.86 -14.13 -2.94
CA ASP A 565 12.02 -13.27 -1.76
C ASP A 565 12.63 -11.93 -2.15
N LEU A 566 12.09 -10.86 -1.58
CA LEU A 566 12.67 -9.52 -1.61
C LEU A 566 12.94 -9.09 -0.17
N ALA A 567 14.18 -8.65 0.09
CA ALA A 567 14.63 -8.25 1.42
C ALA A 567 14.37 -9.28 2.54
N GLY A 568 14.42 -10.59 2.20
CA GLY A 568 14.29 -11.68 3.16
C GLY A 568 12.87 -12.13 3.47
N ALA A 569 11.89 -11.75 2.65
CA ALA A 569 10.52 -12.21 2.83
C ALA A 569 9.78 -12.44 1.51
N HIS A 570 8.75 -13.28 1.57
CA HIS A 570 8.06 -13.82 0.40
C HIS A 570 7.20 -12.74 -0.29
N VAL A 571 7.44 -12.52 -1.58
CA VAL A 571 6.64 -11.60 -2.43
C VAL A 571 6.03 -12.30 -3.64
N GLY A 572 6.39 -13.56 -3.87
CA GLY A 572 5.92 -14.36 -5.00
C GLY A 572 6.67 -15.68 -5.10
N PHE A 573 6.88 -16.16 -6.33
CA PHE A 573 7.48 -17.47 -6.60
C PHE A 573 8.36 -17.48 -7.84
N THR A 574 9.23 -18.48 -7.93
CA THR A 574 10.08 -18.76 -9.09
C THR A 574 9.77 -20.15 -9.62
N LEU A 575 9.41 -20.28 -10.91
CA LEU A 575 9.16 -21.59 -11.52
C LEU A 575 10.47 -22.28 -11.91
N VAL A 576 10.58 -23.58 -11.61
CA VAL A 576 11.70 -24.43 -12.00
C VAL A 576 11.64 -24.80 -13.48
N ASN A 577 10.42 -24.95 -14.02
CA ASN A 577 10.17 -25.27 -15.43
C ASN A 577 9.51 -24.10 -16.18
N ALA A 578 9.65 -24.07 -17.51
CA ALA A 578 9.01 -23.04 -18.31
C ALA A 578 7.48 -23.26 -18.27
N PRO A 579 6.68 -22.21 -18.07
CA PRO A 579 5.22 -22.35 -18.10
C PRO A 579 4.74 -22.69 -19.51
N CYS A 580 3.67 -23.46 -19.59
CA CYS A 580 3.00 -23.88 -20.81
C CYS A 580 1.84 -22.95 -21.19
N GLY A 581 1.40 -22.06 -20.29
CA GLY A 581 0.49 -20.98 -20.62
C GLY A 581 0.18 -20.06 -19.45
N LYS A 582 -1.10 -19.95 -19.08
CA LYS A 582 -1.58 -18.99 -18.07
C LYS A 582 -1.23 -19.48 -16.67
N VAL A 583 -0.42 -18.69 -15.96
CA VAL A 583 0.00 -18.99 -14.59
C VAL A 583 -0.82 -18.18 -13.60
N VAL A 584 -1.42 -18.86 -12.61
CA VAL A 584 -2.13 -18.23 -11.48
C VAL A 584 -1.70 -18.86 -10.16
N ALA A 585 -1.90 -18.16 -9.06
CA ALA A 585 -1.57 -18.66 -7.72
C ALA A 585 -2.65 -18.34 -6.69
N ASN A 586 -2.68 -19.12 -5.61
CA ASN A 586 -3.50 -18.89 -4.42
C ASN A 586 -2.58 -18.41 -3.28
N PRO A 587 -2.17 -17.12 -3.25
CA PRO A 587 -1.39 -16.60 -2.14
C PRO A 587 -2.23 -16.52 -0.86
N VAL A 588 -1.56 -16.56 0.28
CA VAL A 588 -2.12 -16.27 1.60
C VAL A 588 -1.41 -15.04 2.13
N GLY A 589 -2.09 -13.90 2.14
CA GLY A 589 -1.61 -12.66 2.73
C GLY A 589 -1.67 -12.67 4.26
N SER A 590 -0.93 -11.76 4.87
CA SER A 590 -0.79 -11.64 6.33
C SER A 590 -2.02 -11.05 7.05
N SER A 591 -2.93 -10.40 6.33
CA SER A 591 -4.12 -9.71 6.88
C SER A 591 -5.40 -10.28 6.27
N GLY A 592 -6.20 -11.03 7.04
CA GLY A 592 -7.37 -11.77 6.55
C GLY A 592 -8.74 -11.32 7.07
N ASP A 593 -8.78 -10.32 7.96
CA ASP A 593 -10.00 -9.75 8.52
C ASP A 593 -10.05 -8.23 8.34
N LEU A 594 -11.20 -7.62 8.63
CA LEU A 594 -11.40 -6.18 8.45
C LEU A 594 -10.45 -5.33 9.29
N TYR A 595 -10.15 -5.75 10.52
CA TYR A 595 -9.28 -5.01 11.42
C TYR A 595 -7.85 -5.01 10.87
N ALA A 596 -7.34 -6.18 10.49
CA ALA A 596 -6.01 -6.32 9.92
C ALA A 596 -5.87 -5.54 8.59
N ILE A 597 -6.89 -5.58 7.73
CA ILE A 597 -6.91 -4.79 6.49
C ILE A 597 -6.91 -3.29 6.81
N ALA A 598 -7.75 -2.82 7.74
CA ALA A 598 -7.81 -1.41 8.11
C ALA A 598 -6.51 -0.90 8.75
N ASP A 599 -5.88 -1.73 9.59
CA ASP A 599 -4.59 -1.44 10.22
C ASP A 599 -3.48 -1.29 9.19
N ASP A 600 -3.32 -2.25 8.28
CA ASP A 600 -2.35 -2.18 7.19
C ASP A 600 -2.57 -0.94 6.29
N VAL A 601 -3.82 -0.68 5.89
CA VAL A 601 -4.19 0.49 5.08
C VAL A 601 -3.82 1.80 5.78
N CYS A 602 -4.19 1.97 7.05
CA CYS A 602 -4.04 3.24 7.75
C CYS A 602 -2.60 3.47 8.24
N ASN A 603 -1.98 2.45 8.83
CA ASN A 603 -0.70 2.57 9.52
C ASN A 603 0.48 2.26 8.62
N ALA A 604 0.44 1.16 7.87
CA ALA A 604 1.58 0.75 7.04
C ALA A 604 1.62 1.48 5.70
N ARG A 605 0.47 1.68 5.04
CA ARG A 605 0.40 2.17 3.66
C ARG A 605 0.23 3.68 3.54
N LEU A 606 -0.74 4.26 4.25
CA LEU A 606 -1.02 5.69 4.20
C LEU A 606 -0.32 6.50 5.29
N ALA A 607 0.19 5.82 6.33
CA ALA A 607 0.87 6.41 7.48
C ALA A 607 0.12 7.64 8.03
N ILE A 608 -1.21 7.52 8.19
CA ILE A 608 -2.05 8.68 8.51
C ILE A 608 -1.75 9.13 9.95
N PRO A 609 -1.14 10.32 10.14
CA PRO A 609 -0.78 10.77 11.47
C PRO A 609 -2.06 11.09 12.27
N ASN A 610 -2.18 10.46 13.44
CA ASN A 610 -3.28 10.57 14.40
C ASN A 610 -4.57 9.78 14.10
N VAL A 611 -4.60 8.86 13.14
CA VAL A 611 -5.62 7.78 13.18
C VAL A 611 -5.10 6.72 14.12
N GLY A 612 -5.10 7.03 15.42
CA GLY A 612 -5.09 5.97 16.40
C GLY A 612 -6.34 5.14 16.15
N LEU A 613 -6.18 3.97 15.53
CA LEU A 613 -7.06 2.82 15.73
C LEU A 613 -6.96 2.44 17.22
N LEU A 614 -7.36 3.35 18.11
CA LEU A 614 -7.41 3.06 19.54
C LEU A 614 -8.52 2.02 19.71
N PRO A 615 -8.28 0.99 20.54
CA PRO A 615 -9.27 -0.04 20.83
C PRO A 615 -10.52 0.66 21.35
N GLY A 616 -11.62 0.57 20.61
CA GLY A 616 -12.78 1.44 20.84
C GLY A 616 -13.80 1.49 19.71
N ILE A 617 -13.45 1.07 18.49
CA ILE A 617 -14.45 0.38 17.67
C ILE A 617 -14.50 -1.03 18.23
N ASP A 618 -15.39 -1.25 19.17
CA ASP A 618 -15.76 -2.61 19.49
C ASP A 618 -16.60 -3.13 18.30
N LEU A 619 -15.90 -3.57 17.24
CA LEU A 619 -16.45 -4.35 16.14
C LEU A 619 -17.23 -5.54 16.72
N ASP A 620 -16.88 -6.00 17.91
CA ASP A 620 -17.58 -7.03 18.65
C ASP A 620 -18.89 -6.56 19.32
N THR A 621 -19.04 -5.27 19.67
CA THR A 621 -20.34 -4.67 20.04
C THR A 621 -21.21 -4.38 18.83
N ALA A 622 -20.63 -4.03 17.67
CA ALA A 622 -21.39 -3.88 16.43
C ALA A 622 -21.79 -5.25 15.83
N LEU A 623 -21.08 -6.33 16.19
CA LEU A 623 -21.37 -7.72 15.84
C LEU A 623 -22.08 -8.48 16.98
N ARG A 624 -22.95 -7.82 17.76
CA ARG A 624 -23.78 -8.51 18.76
C ARG A 624 -24.73 -9.52 18.11
N VAL A 625 -24.38 -10.81 18.24
CA VAL A 625 -25.33 -11.93 18.31
C VAL A 625 -25.11 -12.63 19.65
N GLY A 626 -25.99 -12.35 20.63
CA GLY A 626 -26.15 -13.18 21.84
C GLY A 626 -25.27 -12.79 23.02
N GLY A 627 -25.89 -12.64 24.20
CA GLY A 627 -25.30 -11.97 25.36
C GLY A 627 -24.23 -12.74 26.14
N ALA A 628 -23.23 -11.99 26.61
CA ALA A 628 -22.48 -12.27 27.83
C ALA A 628 -21.88 -10.96 28.39
N THR A 629 -21.76 -10.91 29.72
CA THR A 629 -21.41 -9.74 30.53
C THR A 629 -19.92 -9.35 30.44
N VAL A 630 -19.66 -8.04 30.57
CA VAL A 630 -18.35 -7.38 30.62
C VAL A 630 -17.38 -8.06 31.60
N GLY A 631 -16.18 -8.44 31.14
CA GLY A 631 -15.06 -8.86 32.01
C GLY A 631 -14.11 -9.92 31.44
N ALA A 632 -14.44 -10.56 30.31
CA ALA A 632 -13.54 -11.44 29.57
C ALA A 632 -13.65 -11.06 28.10
N TRP A 633 -12.54 -10.75 27.43
CA TRP A 633 -12.52 -10.59 25.97
C TRP A 633 -13.00 -11.90 25.34
N PRO A 634 -14.20 -11.95 24.72
CA PRO A 634 -14.67 -13.16 24.06
C PRO A 634 -13.81 -13.42 22.81
N THR A 635 -13.57 -14.68 22.51
CA THR A 635 -12.96 -15.07 21.23
C THR A 635 -14.04 -14.95 20.15
N TYR A 636 -14.02 -13.87 19.38
CA TYR A 636 -14.96 -13.66 18.27
C TYR A 636 -14.43 -14.31 16.98
N THR A 637 -15.31 -14.94 16.21
CA THR A 637 -15.00 -15.42 14.87
C THR A 637 -15.05 -14.26 13.88
N LEU A 638 -13.88 -13.78 13.47
CA LEU A 638 -13.72 -12.75 12.44
C LEU A 638 -14.16 -13.30 11.07
N TYR A 639 -14.66 -12.40 10.20
CA TYR A 639 -14.95 -12.77 8.81
C TYR A 639 -13.66 -13.00 8.04
N ASP A 640 -13.61 -14.11 7.31
CA ASP A 640 -12.50 -14.44 6.43
C ASP A 640 -12.67 -13.66 5.12
N LEU A 641 -11.99 -12.52 5.05
CA LEU A 641 -11.99 -11.63 3.90
C LEU A 641 -10.75 -11.86 3.05
N ALA A 642 -10.89 -11.78 1.73
CA ALA A 642 -9.73 -11.72 0.86
C ALA A 642 -9.92 -10.75 -0.30
N ALA A 643 -8.83 -10.09 -0.68
CA ALA A 643 -8.74 -9.21 -1.82
C ALA A 643 -7.41 -9.39 -2.53
N TYR A 644 -7.47 -9.33 -3.86
CA TYR A 644 -6.30 -9.23 -4.72
C TYR A 644 -6.44 -7.95 -5.55
N ILE A 645 -5.50 -7.03 -5.38
CA ILE A 645 -5.57 -5.69 -5.94
C ILE A 645 -4.42 -5.55 -6.94
N ASP A 646 -4.74 -5.66 -8.22
CA ASP A 646 -3.80 -5.59 -9.34
C ASP A 646 -3.89 -4.27 -10.13
N LYS A 647 -4.82 -3.39 -9.73
CA LYS A 647 -5.16 -2.14 -10.43
C LYS A 647 -5.30 -1.00 -9.42
N PRO A 648 -5.04 0.26 -9.85
CA PRO A 648 -5.20 1.42 -9.00
C PRO A 648 -6.60 1.50 -8.38
N VAL A 649 -6.65 1.42 -7.05
CA VAL A 649 -7.86 1.60 -6.24
C VAL A 649 -7.54 2.51 -5.06
N THR A 650 -8.55 3.20 -4.52
CA THR A 650 -8.36 4.02 -3.33
C THR A 650 -8.53 3.20 -2.07
N ALA A 651 -7.81 3.56 -1.00
CA ALA A 651 -7.93 2.88 0.28
C ALA A 651 -9.39 2.83 0.79
N LEU A 652 -10.13 3.94 0.63
CA LEU A 652 -11.54 4.02 0.99
C LEU A 652 -12.40 3.00 0.24
N SER A 653 -12.11 2.74 -1.04
CA SER A 653 -12.87 1.78 -1.84
C SER A 653 -12.73 0.35 -1.32
N VAL A 654 -11.51 -0.05 -0.93
CA VAL A 654 -11.20 -1.38 -0.39
C VAL A 654 -11.86 -1.58 0.97
N LEU A 655 -11.76 -0.58 1.86
CA LEU A 655 -12.41 -0.65 3.18
C LEU A 655 -13.94 -0.66 3.09
N ARG A 656 -14.51 0.02 2.09
CA ARG A 656 -15.95 -0.05 1.79
C ARG A 656 -16.37 -1.41 1.25
N GLU A 657 -15.59 -2.00 0.35
CA GLU A 657 -15.87 -3.35 -0.17
C GLU A 657 -15.80 -4.39 0.96
N ALA A 658 -14.82 -4.26 1.86
CA ALA A 658 -14.70 -5.09 3.05
C ALA A 658 -15.91 -4.93 3.99
N ALA A 659 -16.35 -3.69 4.26
CA ALA A 659 -17.53 -3.44 5.09
C ALA A 659 -18.85 -3.92 4.44
N ASP A 660 -18.99 -3.75 3.12
CA ASP A 660 -20.16 -4.18 2.37
C ASP A 660 -20.34 -5.71 2.38
N ALA A 661 -19.26 -6.47 2.55
CA ALA A 661 -19.27 -7.94 2.58
C ALA A 661 -20.23 -8.51 3.66
N PHE A 662 -20.48 -7.77 4.73
CA PHE A 662 -21.36 -8.16 5.84
C PHE A 662 -22.47 -7.13 6.14
N CYS A 663 -22.90 -6.38 5.11
CA CYS A 663 -23.90 -5.32 5.25
C CYS A 663 -23.50 -4.29 6.34
N GLY A 664 -22.22 -3.92 6.32
CA GLY A 664 -21.63 -2.94 7.21
C GLY A 664 -21.57 -1.53 6.65
N TRP A 665 -20.94 -0.65 7.42
CA TRP A 665 -20.70 0.74 7.11
C TRP A 665 -19.37 1.20 7.71
N ILE A 666 -18.83 2.29 7.18
CA ILE A 666 -17.60 2.95 7.65
C ILE A 666 -17.84 4.46 7.78
N THR A 667 -17.54 5.03 8.94
CA THR A 667 -17.63 6.48 9.19
C THR A 667 -16.46 6.95 10.05
N SER A 668 -16.49 8.18 10.54
CA SER A 668 -15.58 8.68 11.56
C SER A 668 -16.35 9.15 12.80
N ASN A 669 -15.83 8.87 13.99
CA ASN A 669 -16.38 9.47 15.22
C ASN A 669 -16.00 10.96 15.31
N ARG A 670 -16.50 11.68 16.31
CA ARG A 670 -16.19 13.12 16.49
C ARG A 670 -14.70 13.45 16.59
N ILE A 671 -13.90 12.55 17.16
CA ILE A 671 -12.44 12.75 17.31
C ILE A 671 -11.64 12.30 16.08
N GLY A 672 -12.29 12.00 14.96
CA GLY A 672 -11.63 11.73 13.68
C GLY A 672 -11.12 10.29 13.53
N GLN A 673 -11.45 9.38 14.45
CA GLN A 673 -11.14 7.96 14.31
C GLN A 673 -12.14 7.30 13.38
N LEU A 674 -11.66 6.38 12.55
CA LEU A 674 -12.54 5.53 11.75
C LEU A 674 -13.43 4.69 12.68
N VAL A 675 -14.66 4.44 12.26
CA VAL A 675 -15.61 3.57 12.94
C VAL A 675 -16.28 2.68 11.91
N PHE A 676 -16.22 1.37 12.15
CA PHE A 676 -16.96 0.38 11.38
C PHE A 676 -18.16 -0.09 12.19
N GLY A 677 -19.26 -0.36 11.49
CA GLY A 677 -20.40 -0.99 12.12
C GLY A 677 -21.13 -1.90 11.17
N LYS A 678 -22.04 -2.69 11.73
CA LYS A 678 -22.85 -3.66 11.01
C LYS A 678 -24.31 -3.34 11.25
N VAL A 679 -25.13 -3.37 10.20
CA VAL A 679 -26.58 -3.18 10.38
C VAL A 679 -27.12 -4.38 11.15
N ALA A 680 -27.70 -4.15 12.32
CA ALA A 680 -28.25 -5.16 13.21
C ALA A 680 -29.66 -4.76 13.68
N GLN A 681 -30.36 -5.69 14.34
CA GLN A 681 -31.59 -5.34 15.04
C GLN A 681 -31.29 -4.27 16.11
N PRO A 682 -32.17 -3.27 16.32
CA PRO A 682 -32.02 -2.36 17.45
C PRO A 682 -31.94 -3.13 18.77
N ASP A 683 -31.08 -2.68 19.68
CA ASP A 683 -30.94 -3.27 21.01
C ASP A 683 -32.28 -3.19 21.78
N THR A 684 -32.46 -4.08 22.74
CA THR A 684 -33.68 -4.11 23.57
C THR A 684 -33.78 -2.89 24.50
N LEU A 685 -32.66 -2.22 24.78
CA LEU A 685 -32.57 -1.02 25.59
C LEU A 685 -31.96 0.12 24.76
N GLY A 686 -32.67 1.24 24.70
CA GLY A 686 -32.15 2.47 24.10
C GLY A 686 -31.24 3.23 25.06
N GLU A 687 -30.25 3.93 24.52
CA GLU A 687 -29.30 4.78 25.24
C GLU A 687 -29.97 6.05 25.79
N ILE A 688 -30.98 6.56 25.07
CA ILE A 688 -31.84 7.68 25.47
C ILE A 688 -33.26 7.47 24.95
N THR A 689 -34.24 8.08 25.64
CA THR A 689 -35.60 8.26 25.12
C THR A 689 -35.76 9.63 24.48
N LEU A 690 -36.13 9.66 23.19
CA LEU A 690 -36.53 10.85 22.46
C LEU A 690 -38.06 10.93 22.48
N ASP A 691 -38.60 11.91 23.22
CA ASP A 691 -40.02 12.16 23.36
C ASP A 691 -40.40 13.62 23.05
N ASP A 692 -41.67 13.98 23.26
CA ASP A 692 -42.20 15.32 23.01
C ASP A 692 -41.60 16.42 23.89
N THR A 693 -40.84 16.07 24.93
CA THR A 693 -40.16 17.04 25.79
C THR A 693 -38.82 17.49 25.22
N VAL A 694 -38.14 16.64 24.44
CA VAL A 694 -36.81 16.91 23.86
C VAL A 694 -36.86 17.12 22.35
N ILE A 695 -37.87 16.59 21.66
CA ILE A 695 -38.03 16.74 20.20
C ILE A 695 -38.49 18.16 19.86
N ILE A 696 -37.79 18.78 18.92
CA ILE A 696 -38.17 20.09 18.37
C ILE A 696 -38.79 19.88 16.99
N GLY A 697 -40.06 20.27 16.84
CA GLY A 697 -40.77 20.21 15.57
C GLY A 697 -41.51 18.89 15.35
N GLU A 698 -41.78 18.56 14.08
CA GLU A 698 -42.48 17.33 13.69
C GLU A 698 -41.47 16.25 13.24
N ILE A 699 -41.79 14.99 13.49
CA ILE A 699 -41.01 13.86 12.99
C ILE A 699 -41.39 13.54 11.54
N VAL A 700 -40.38 13.34 10.70
CA VAL A 700 -40.59 12.92 9.30
C VAL A 700 -40.40 11.42 9.22
N VAL A 701 -41.39 10.72 8.66
CA VAL A 701 -41.37 9.28 8.49
C VAL A 701 -41.28 8.94 7.00
N SER A 702 -40.35 8.07 6.64
CA SER A 702 -40.24 7.53 5.28
C SER A 702 -40.06 6.03 5.31
N ASP A 703 -40.67 5.31 4.38
CA ASP A 703 -40.51 3.85 4.30
C ASP A 703 -39.08 3.46 3.90
N ASP A 704 -38.55 2.41 4.52
CA ASP A 704 -37.33 1.76 4.03
C ASP A 704 -37.69 1.01 2.75
N LEU A 705 -37.11 1.41 1.62
CA LEU A 705 -37.32 0.73 0.34
C LEU A 705 -36.32 -0.40 0.10
N ALA A 706 -35.24 -0.47 0.89
CA ALA A 706 -34.19 -1.48 0.79
C ALA A 706 -33.80 -1.78 -0.68
N LYS A 707 -33.48 -0.73 -1.45
CA LYS A 707 -33.35 -0.79 -2.91
C LYS A 707 -32.26 -1.76 -3.38
N GLY A 708 -31.20 -1.92 -2.59
CA GLY A 708 -30.09 -2.83 -2.85
C GLY A 708 -30.22 -4.21 -2.19
N LEU A 709 -31.34 -4.51 -1.54
CA LEU A 709 -31.53 -5.80 -0.87
C LEU A 709 -31.51 -6.95 -1.87
N THR A 710 -30.75 -7.99 -1.54
CA THR A 710 -30.73 -9.26 -2.26
C THR A 710 -30.70 -10.41 -1.28
N LEU A 711 -31.32 -11.53 -1.65
CA LEU A 711 -31.28 -12.77 -0.86
C LEU A 711 -30.10 -13.67 -1.24
N ARG A 712 -29.26 -13.23 -2.19
CA ARG A 712 -28.17 -14.01 -2.72
C ARG A 712 -26.85 -13.29 -2.50
N LEU A 713 -25.89 -13.98 -1.88
CA LEU A 713 -24.53 -13.50 -1.72
C LEU A 713 -23.57 -14.40 -2.49
N SER A 714 -22.55 -13.81 -3.08
CA SER A 714 -21.48 -14.49 -3.79
C SER A 714 -20.14 -14.13 -3.17
N GLY A 715 -19.25 -15.10 -3.07
CA GLY A 715 -17.91 -14.97 -2.48
C GLY A 715 -16.93 -15.91 -3.15
N ARG A 716 -15.73 -16.07 -2.56
CA ARG A 716 -14.63 -16.85 -3.14
C ARG A 716 -14.30 -16.43 -4.57
N ARG A 717 -13.95 -15.15 -4.71
CA ARG A 717 -13.64 -14.54 -6.00
C ARG A 717 -12.39 -15.20 -6.63
N ASN A 718 -12.55 -15.68 -7.86
CA ASN A 718 -11.49 -16.01 -8.79
C ASN A 718 -11.02 -14.73 -9.46
N ASN A 719 -9.80 -14.30 -9.15
CA ASN A 719 -9.27 -13.02 -9.62
C ASN A 719 -8.73 -13.07 -11.06
N SER A 720 -8.71 -14.25 -11.67
CA SER A 720 -8.20 -14.47 -13.02
C SER A 720 -8.93 -15.60 -13.75
N PRO A 721 -10.23 -15.44 -14.09
CA PRO A 721 -11.00 -16.47 -14.80
C PRO A 721 -10.29 -16.94 -16.08
N HIS A 722 -10.25 -18.26 -16.29
CA HIS A 722 -9.59 -18.88 -17.44
C HIS A 722 -10.56 -18.95 -18.62
N ALA A 723 -10.06 -18.70 -19.83
CA ALA A 723 -10.79 -19.09 -21.04
C ALA A 723 -10.72 -20.61 -21.21
N ALA A 724 -11.66 -21.21 -21.95
CA ALA A 724 -11.64 -22.65 -22.25
C ALA A 724 -10.33 -23.10 -22.94
N THR A 725 -9.71 -22.20 -23.71
CA THR A 725 -8.41 -22.41 -24.37
C THR A 725 -7.22 -22.37 -23.43
N ASP A 726 -7.38 -21.77 -22.24
CA ASP A 726 -6.32 -21.61 -21.26
C ASP A 726 -6.24 -22.83 -20.32
N ILE A 727 -7.09 -23.84 -20.50
CA ILE A 727 -7.22 -24.97 -19.57
C ILE A 727 -6.71 -26.25 -20.24
N ALA A 728 -5.75 -26.92 -19.60
CA ALA A 728 -5.20 -28.17 -20.09
C ALA A 728 -6.27 -29.28 -20.15
N SER A 729 -6.15 -30.17 -21.13
CA SER A 729 -7.08 -31.29 -21.30
C SER A 729 -7.03 -32.30 -20.14
N SER A 730 -5.97 -32.27 -19.32
CA SER A 730 -5.80 -33.09 -18.11
C SER A 730 -6.68 -32.64 -16.94
N VAL A 731 -7.19 -31.40 -16.94
CA VAL A 731 -7.98 -30.83 -15.84
C VAL A 731 -9.39 -31.44 -15.82
N THR A 732 -9.91 -31.76 -14.64
CA THR A 732 -11.25 -32.34 -14.47
C THR A 732 -12.35 -31.35 -14.88
N ASP A 733 -13.52 -31.85 -15.28
CA ASP A 733 -14.65 -31.00 -15.68
C ASP A 733 -15.13 -30.08 -14.54
N GLN A 734 -15.07 -30.57 -13.30
CA GLN A 734 -15.42 -29.80 -12.11
C GLN A 734 -14.45 -28.63 -11.90
N MET A 735 -13.13 -28.89 -11.93
CA MET A 735 -12.11 -27.85 -11.78
C MET A 735 -12.15 -26.86 -12.96
N ARG A 736 -12.42 -27.35 -14.18
CA ARG A 736 -12.60 -26.50 -15.36
C ARG A 736 -13.74 -25.50 -15.14
N ALA A 737 -14.88 -25.94 -14.64
CA ALA A 737 -16.02 -25.05 -14.35
C ALA A 737 -15.68 -24.01 -13.27
N GLU A 738 -14.93 -24.40 -12.23
CA GLU A 738 -14.47 -23.49 -11.17
C GLU A 738 -13.52 -22.42 -11.72
N LEU A 739 -12.50 -22.81 -12.50
CA LEU A 739 -11.51 -21.88 -13.08
C LEU A 739 -12.13 -20.88 -14.07
N GLN A 740 -13.26 -21.21 -14.69
CA GLN A 740 -13.99 -20.34 -15.62
C GLN A 740 -14.96 -19.36 -14.91
N THR A 741 -15.30 -19.62 -13.65
CA THR A 741 -16.30 -18.85 -12.90
C THR A 741 -15.62 -17.78 -12.05
N GLU A 742 -16.10 -16.53 -12.13
CA GLU A 742 -15.55 -15.41 -11.34
C GLU A 742 -15.89 -15.53 -9.84
N MET A 743 -17.09 -15.98 -9.48
CA MET A 743 -17.50 -16.22 -8.09
C MET A 743 -17.78 -17.70 -7.89
N THR A 744 -16.86 -18.42 -7.24
CA THR A 744 -16.95 -19.88 -7.16
C THR A 744 -18.02 -20.35 -6.16
N ALA A 745 -18.44 -19.47 -5.25
CA ALA A 745 -19.53 -19.73 -4.32
C ALA A 745 -20.65 -18.68 -4.45
N THR A 746 -21.89 -19.15 -4.59
CA THR A 746 -23.10 -18.33 -4.48
C THR A 746 -24.10 -19.06 -3.60
N VAL A 747 -24.59 -18.39 -2.57
CA VAL A 747 -25.57 -18.92 -1.62
C VAL A 747 -26.84 -18.10 -1.68
N THR A 748 -27.95 -18.74 -1.32
CA THR A 748 -29.25 -18.07 -1.18
C THR A 748 -29.70 -18.19 0.27
N ALA A 749 -30.26 -17.11 0.82
CA ALA A 749 -30.81 -17.12 2.16
C ALA A 749 -31.92 -18.16 2.30
N ALA A 750 -31.96 -18.83 3.45
CA ALA A 750 -32.99 -19.81 3.75
C ALA A 750 -34.38 -19.14 3.77
N PRO A 751 -35.39 -19.72 3.10
CA PRO A 751 -36.70 -19.10 2.98
C PRO A 751 -37.41 -18.94 4.34
N GLU A 752 -37.21 -19.85 5.30
CA GLU A 752 -37.98 -19.89 6.55
C GLU A 752 -37.16 -20.37 7.77
N LEU A 753 -36.26 -19.53 8.29
CA LEU A 753 -35.74 -19.70 9.65
C LEU A 753 -36.74 -19.11 10.66
N GLY A 754 -37.80 -19.83 10.99
CA GLY A 754 -38.68 -19.53 12.15
C GLY A 754 -39.49 -18.21 12.17
N GLY A 755 -39.46 -17.40 11.11
CA GLY A 755 -40.07 -16.05 11.08
C GLY A 755 -40.76 -15.65 9.77
N GLY A 756 -41.07 -16.61 8.90
CA GLY A 756 -41.71 -16.39 7.60
C GLY A 756 -40.78 -15.88 6.49
N ALA A 757 -41.34 -15.70 5.28
CA ALA A 757 -40.62 -15.15 4.13
C ALA A 757 -40.27 -13.66 4.35
N VAL A 758 -39.38 -13.13 3.50
CA VAL A 758 -39.10 -11.68 3.44
C VAL A 758 -40.42 -10.93 3.21
N SER A 759 -40.56 -9.77 3.87
CA SER A 759 -41.80 -9.00 3.77
C SER A 759 -42.17 -8.70 2.32
N ALA A 760 -43.46 -8.69 2.00
CA ALA A 760 -43.96 -8.31 0.68
C ALA A 760 -43.52 -6.89 0.26
N ALA A 761 -43.15 -6.04 1.22
CA ALA A 761 -42.56 -4.72 0.98
C ALA A 761 -41.21 -4.79 0.22
N TYR A 762 -40.51 -5.93 0.26
CA TYR A 762 -39.19 -6.10 -0.35
C TYR A 762 -39.15 -7.21 -1.40
N VAL A 763 -40.26 -7.43 -2.11
CA VAL A 763 -40.37 -8.49 -3.13
C VAL A 763 -39.28 -8.40 -4.21
N GLN A 764 -38.72 -7.21 -4.47
CA GLN A 764 -37.61 -7.02 -5.40
C GLN A 764 -36.38 -7.87 -5.04
N ALA A 765 -36.16 -8.16 -3.76
CA ALA A 765 -34.99 -8.88 -3.28
C ALA A 765 -34.96 -10.35 -3.73
N ILE A 766 -36.13 -10.95 -4.01
CA ILE A 766 -36.26 -12.36 -4.39
C ILE A 766 -35.54 -12.64 -5.70
N ASN A 767 -35.66 -11.72 -6.67
CA ASN A 767 -35.06 -11.86 -8.00
C ASN A 767 -33.82 -10.98 -8.19
N ALA A 768 -33.40 -10.22 -7.17
CA ALA A 768 -32.24 -9.34 -7.24
C ALA A 768 -30.95 -10.15 -7.51
N PRO A 769 -30.01 -9.63 -8.33
CA PRO A 769 -28.72 -10.26 -8.56
C PRO A 769 -27.98 -10.60 -7.26
N ALA A 770 -27.13 -11.62 -7.29
CA ALA A 770 -26.30 -11.93 -6.15
C ALA A 770 -25.30 -10.79 -5.90
N ARG A 771 -25.12 -10.41 -4.63
CA ARG A 771 -24.13 -9.40 -4.24
C ARG A 771 -22.76 -10.07 -4.12
N ALA A 772 -21.81 -9.62 -4.90
CA ALA A 772 -20.40 -9.96 -4.75
C ALA A 772 -19.85 -9.43 -3.42
N THR A 773 -19.05 -10.25 -2.73
CA THR A 773 -18.45 -9.95 -1.43
C THR A 773 -16.99 -10.40 -1.39
N MET A 774 -16.24 -9.94 -0.39
CA MET A 774 -14.86 -10.40 -0.12
C MET A 774 -14.80 -11.70 0.70
N LEU A 775 -15.95 -12.26 1.12
CA LEU A 775 -16.03 -13.44 1.98
C LEU A 775 -15.47 -14.68 1.27
N GLN A 776 -14.62 -15.42 1.98
CA GLN A 776 -14.01 -16.66 1.49
C GLN A 776 -14.69 -17.92 2.04
N ALA A 777 -15.17 -17.89 3.28
CA ALA A 777 -15.78 -19.07 3.89
C ALA A 777 -17.27 -19.20 3.49
N ILE A 778 -17.66 -20.36 2.94
CA ILE A 778 -19.03 -20.60 2.42
C ILE A 778 -20.08 -20.58 3.55
N ASP A 779 -19.71 -21.09 4.72
CA ASP A 779 -20.54 -21.06 5.92
C ASP A 779 -20.78 -19.64 6.43
N GLN A 780 -19.74 -18.78 6.44
CA GLN A 780 -19.88 -17.36 6.77
C GLN A 780 -20.76 -16.62 5.75
N LEU A 781 -20.59 -16.91 4.45
CA LEU A 781 -21.44 -16.37 3.38
C LEU A 781 -22.91 -16.75 3.57
N GLN A 782 -23.19 -18.02 3.90
CA GLN A 782 -24.54 -18.52 4.15
C GLN A 782 -25.15 -17.90 5.42
N ALA A 783 -24.38 -17.79 6.50
CA ALA A 783 -24.81 -17.17 7.75
C ALA A 783 -25.19 -15.70 7.54
N GLU A 784 -24.39 -14.97 6.76
CA GLU A 784 -24.64 -13.56 6.49
C GLU A 784 -25.87 -13.35 5.58
N ALA A 785 -26.04 -14.17 4.54
CA ALA A 785 -27.25 -14.14 3.70
C ALA A 785 -28.53 -14.35 4.54
N ASN A 786 -28.51 -15.33 5.45
CA ASN A 786 -29.62 -15.62 6.35
C ASN A 786 -29.91 -14.45 7.31
N ARG A 787 -28.86 -13.84 7.86
CA ARG A 787 -28.95 -12.74 8.80
C ARG A 787 -29.53 -11.48 8.14
N VAL A 788 -29.03 -11.10 6.97
CA VAL A 788 -29.55 -9.98 6.17
C VAL A 788 -31.02 -10.23 5.85
N ALA A 789 -31.38 -11.39 5.29
CA ALA A 789 -32.77 -11.70 4.99
C ALA A 789 -33.69 -11.60 6.23
N THR A 790 -33.21 -12.00 7.41
CA THR A 790 -33.96 -11.94 8.67
C THR A 790 -34.30 -10.50 9.08
N LEU A 791 -33.40 -9.54 8.87
CA LEU A 791 -33.64 -8.12 9.23
C LEU A 791 -34.84 -7.49 8.51
N TRP A 792 -35.08 -7.91 7.26
CA TRP A 792 -36.13 -7.39 6.36
C TRP A 792 -37.33 -8.34 6.22
N ARG A 793 -37.49 -9.35 7.08
CA ARG A 793 -38.76 -10.09 7.20
C ARG A 793 -39.91 -9.22 7.70
N VAL A 794 -39.56 -8.11 8.37
CA VAL A 794 -40.52 -7.12 8.88
C VAL A 794 -40.33 -5.80 8.11
N PRO A 795 -41.41 -5.09 7.75
CA PRO A 795 -41.32 -3.73 7.21
C PRO A 795 -40.61 -2.78 8.18
N ARG A 796 -39.71 -1.94 7.65
CA ARG A 796 -38.88 -0.97 8.39
C ARG A 796 -39.15 0.43 7.89
N ARG A 797 -38.85 1.42 8.72
CA ARG A 797 -38.97 2.84 8.36
C ARG A 797 -37.77 3.62 8.84
N PHE A 798 -37.54 4.74 8.16
CA PHE A 798 -36.67 5.80 8.63
C PHE A 798 -37.48 6.89 9.33
N TYR A 799 -36.94 7.40 10.42
CA TYR A 799 -37.49 8.53 11.17
C TYR A 799 -36.42 9.62 11.26
N THR A 800 -36.72 10.80 10.73
CA THR A 800 -35.87 11.98 10.89
C THR A 800 -36.43 12.85 12.02
N VAL A 801 -35.58 13.12 13.01
CA VAL A 801 -35.96 13.78 14.27
C VAL A 801 -34.90 14.80 14.65
N THR A 802 -35.31 16.02 14.99
CA THR A 802 -34.42 17.01 15.63
C THR A 802 -34.73 17.06 17.11
N ALA A 803 -33.71 16.90 17.96
CA ALA A 803 -33.86 16.96 19.42
C ALA A 803 -32.90 17.98 20.05
N LEU A 804 -33.32 18.54 21.18
CA LEU A 804 -32.50 19.34 22.08
C LEU A 804 -32.05 18.45 23.24
N LEU A 805 -30.75 18.17 23.30
CA LEU A 805 -30.20 17.23 24.29
C LEU A 805 -29.23 17.94 25.24
N ASP A 806 -29.03 17.32 26.41
CA ASP A 806 -27.96 17.71 27.32
C ASP A 806 -26.58 17.49 26.68
N ASP A 807 -25.62 18.36 27.00
CA ASP A 807 -24.31 18.42 26.33
C ASP A 807 -23.58 17.06 26.32
N ALA A 808 -23.53 16.38 27.46
CA ALA A 808 -22.86 15.09 27.60
C ALA A 808 -23.52 13.98 26.75
N ILE A 809 -24.84 14.03 26.59
CA ILE A 809 -25.58 13.06 25.79
C ILE A 809 -25.40 13.38 24.31
N ALA A 810 -25.56 14.66 23.92
CA ALA A 810 -25.37 15.11 22.55
C ALA A 810 -23.98 14.72 22.01
N ASP A 811 -22.93 14.93 22.80
CA ASP A 811 -21.55 14.62 22.42
C ASP A 811 -21.26 13.10 22.38
N GLY A 812 -22.08 12.28 23.06
CA GLY A 812 -21.92 10.82 23.11
C GLY A 812 -22.64 10.06 21.99
N MET A 813 -23.52 10.73 21.23
CA MET A 813 -24.32 10.08 20.19
C MET A 813 -23.51 9.84 18.91
N GLU A 814 -23.51 8.60 18.44
CA GLU A 814 -22.81 8.12 17.24
C GLU A 814 -23.70 7.13 16.44
N PRO A 815 -23.46 6.93 15.13
CA PRO A 815 -24.13 5.88 14.37
C PRO A 815 -23.87 4.49 14.98
N GLY A 816 -24.87 3.60 14.92
CA GLY A 816 -24.82 2.27 15.51
C GLY A 816 -25.42 2.16 16.92
N LYS A 817 -25.64 3.28 17.61
CA LYS A 817 -26.36 3.29 18.90
C LYS A 817 -27.86 3.05 18.71
N THR A 818 -28.53 2.60 19.77
CA THR A 818 -29.99 2.43 19.78
C THR A 818 -30.64 3.50 20.65
N VAL A 819 -31.76 4.07 20.20
CA VAL A 819 -32.56 5.04 20.96
C VAL A 819 -34.02 4.61 21.03
N THR A 820 -34.72 5.02 22.08
CA THR A 820 -36.16 4.84 22.21
C THR A 820 -36.89 6.07 21.67
N LEU A 821 -37.59 5.96 20.54
CA LEU A 821 -38.43 7.05 20.03
C LEU A 821 -39.86 6.88 20.55
N ARG A 822 -40.36 7.87 21.29
CA ARG A 822 -41.74 7.97 21.74
C ARG A 822 -42.42 9.17 21.08
N TRP A 823 -43.50 8.93 20.35
CA TRP A 823 -44.25 10.01 19.70
C TRP A 823 -45.75 9.69 19.65
N PRO A 824 -46.67 10.65 19.89
CA PRO A 824 -48.11 10.39 19.93
C PRO A 824 -48.74 9.92 18.60
N ARG A 825 -48.00 9.94 17.50
CA ARG A 825 -48.47 9.55 16.16
C ARG A 825 -47.66 8.37 15.63
N TYR A 826 -48.14 7.78 14.53
CA TYR A 826 -47.46 6.70 13.79
C TYR A 826 -47.24 5.39 14.58
N GLY A 827 -47.95 5.20 15.71
CA GLY A 827 -47.84 4.00 16.55
C GLY A 827 -46.56 3.95 17.37
N LEU A 828 -46.01 5.10 17.74
CA LEU A 828 -44.79 5.25 18.54
C LEU A 828 -45.08 5.64 20.00
N ASP A 829 -46.35 5.66 20.43
CA ASP A 829 -46.80 6.10 21.75
C ASP A 829 -46.26 5.23 22.89
N ALA A 830 -46.15 3.92 22.66
CA ALA A 830 -45.53 2.99 23.60
C ALA A 830 -44.00 3.18 23.72
N GLY A 831 -43.37 3.85 22.75
CA GLY A 831 -41.93 3.89 22.57
C GLY A 831 -41.44 2.73 21.70
N ARG A 832 -40.56 3.01 20.73
CA ARG A 832 -39.97 2.00 19.85
C ARG A 832 -38.44 2.12 19.83
N GLN A 833 -37.75 1.00 19.91
CA GLN A 833 -36.29 0.97 19.78
C GLN A 833 -35.89 1.09 18.31
N LEU A 834 -35.03 2.06 18.01
CA LEU A 834 -34.56 2.36 16.66
C LEU A 834 -33.05 2.54 16.66
N LEU A 835 -32.39 2.07 15.61
CA LEU A 835 -30.97 2.23 15.36
C LEU A 835 -30.68 3.64 14.85
N VAL A 836 -29.69 4.32 15.43
CA VAL A 836 -29.16 5.59 14.91
C VAL A 836 -28.31 5.28 13.69
N VAL A 837 -28.75 5.73 12.50
CA VAL A 837 -27.98 5.56 11.26
C VAL A 837 -27.28 6.84 10.84
N ALA A 838 -27.82 8.01 11.23
CA ALA A 838 -27.16 9.29 11.05
C ALA A 838 -27.34 10.19 12.26
N VAL A 839 -26.32 10.99 12.55
CA VAL A 839 -26.32 12.01 13.60
C VAL A 839 -25.60 13.26 13.09
N ARG A 840 -26.25 14.41 13.21
CA ARG A 840 -25.65 15.74 13.00
C ARG A 840 -25.72 16.52 14.30
N SER A 841 -24.56 16.78 14.89
CA SER A 841 -24.43 17.53 16.14
C SER A 841 -24.04 18.96 15.85
N ARG A 842 -24.72 19.91 16.51
CA ARG A 842 -24.40 21.34 16.47
C ARG A 842 -24.00 21.81 17.87
N PHE A 843 -22.80 22.38 18.00
CA PHE A 843 -22.20 22.65 19.30
C PHE A 843 -22.97 23.70 20.12
N PHE A 844 -23.18 24.91 19.58
CA PHE A 844 -23.75 26.02 20.34
C PHE A 844 -25.25 25.90 20.52
N SER A 845 -25.95 25.44 19.48
CA SER A 845 -27.41 25.31 19.53
C SER A 845 -27.90 24.09 20.31
N ARG A 846 -27.01 23.13 20.66
CA ARG A 846 -27.34 21.83 21.30
C ARG A 846 -28.36 20.99 20.53
N ARG A 847 -28.53 21.30 19.24
CA ARG A 847 -29.45 20.57 18.37
C ARG A 847 -28.73 19.36 17.80
N VAL A 848 -29.41 18.22 17.90
CA VAL A 848 -28.97 16.98 17.28
C VAL A 848 -30.04 16.52 16.30
N ASP A 849 -29.66 16.44 15.03
CA ASP A 849 -30.53 15.88 13.99
C ASP A 849 -30.19 14.39 13.84
N PHE A 850 -31.19 13.54 14.02
CA PHE A 850 -31.09 12.08 13.91
C PHE A 850 -31.79 11.58 12.66
N THR A 851 -31.20 10.56 12.04
CA THR A 851 -31.93 9.61 11.19
C THR A 851 -31.89 8.26 11.89
N LEU A 852 -33.08 7.72 12.17
CA LEU A 852 -33.28 6.48 12.92
C LEU A 852 -33.88 5.41 12.01
N TRP A 853 -33.53 4.14 12.19
CA TRP A 853 -34.00 3.00 11.40
C TRP A 853 -34.51 1.87 12.30
N GLY A 854 -35.67 1.27 11.97
CA GLY A 854 -36.16 0.09 12.69
C GLY A 854 -37.62 -0.29 12.48
#